data_AF-A0A2N1PK30-F1
#
_entry.id   AF-A0A2N1PK30-F1
#
_cell.length_a   1.000
_cell.length_b   1.000
_cell.length_c   1.000
_cell.angle_alpha   90.00
_cell.angle_beta   90.00
_cell.angle_gamma   90.00
#
_symmetry.space_group_name_H-M   'P 1'
#
loop_
_entity.id
_entity.type
_entity.pdbx_description
1 polymer ?
#
loop_
_entity_poly.entity_id
_entity_poly.type
_entity_poly.pdbx_seq_one_letter_code
_entity_poly.pdbx_strand_id
1 'polypeptide(L)'
;MNRALFIVEIIFIILILHVRLADPVPLLRWAGLLETPAIKLGTIPKDIEISAALAKFFPAATITTNGKDIPDVSNTLTGPARENGLTTWKVFSPDGKLLGSMVSSSPGCDGIIGYGGPVPILMALNNDRKILGVHPFGHSESESFVNLIRDRGIFNAFNNKTPAQAANLKVDSVSGATMTSSTVIKSAQFISEKLAPKTTAASATSSSNTPDSTMSIGKLAKTVASIGIWAVMLFGILSYFKPSYFARKRTLLLISSVVIIGFLQGSLLSSQVLSGWIQRGIPLSGAAFLVSAFALTILLFLRRNQSFYCFFICPFGAFQELMTKTGFRNKGVQKFIDRIAPWTRPIMFYAAVTTLVIGLGWDLTGFEPFSAFLPASAPVSAIVIAVLFLILASFTNRPWCRGFCPVGEFFDCIGAGLGTSGKTKSKNSNERNGKNEMTGHQITNILLAAALLVLLVKPHLPVTLTSAGVTTNGADTLSVIHSRKSVRKYTDKAVEEEKMDKLVRAGMAAPTAADKRPWDFVVVTDRTTLDKLADVLEYGKMLKQAKAAIVVCGNLNKALPGDAAPFWVQDCSAATENILLAAESLGLGAVWIGAYPLQDRVSGLAAILGCPEKIIPLNVISIGYPDGDPKPKNKYDATVIHRDKW
;
A
#
# COMPACT_ATOMS: atom_id res chain seq x y z
N MET A 1 13.32 35.88 -12.46
CA MET A 1 13.82 34.64 -11.83
C MET A 1 12.78 33.98 -10.91
N ASN A 2 12.17 34.68 -9.94
CA ASN A 2 11.02 34.15 -9.16
C ASN A 2 9.84 33.66 -10.03
N ARG A 3 9.62 34.27 -11.20
CA ARG A 3 8.59 33.80 -12.15
C ARG A 3 8.86 32.42 -12.75
N ALA A 4 10.12 32.03 -12.97
CA ALA A 4 10.45 30.74 -13.59
C ALA A 4 10.23 29.58 -12.61
N LEU A 5 10.64 29.78 -11.36
CA LEU A 5 10.37 28.81 -10.29
C LEU A 5 8.84 28.70 -10.08
N PHE A 6 8.08 29.81 -10.14
CA PHE A 6 6.62 29.84 -9.94
C PHE A 6 5.87 29.13 -11.07
N ILE A 7 6.35 29.27 -12.31
CA ILE A 7 5.84 28.52 -13.46
C ILE A 7 6.11 27.02 -13.28
N VAL A 8 7.31 26.64 -12.83
CA VAL A 8 7.63 25.24 -12.51
C VAL A 8 6.69 24.70 -11.42
N GLU A 9 6.40 25.47 -10.37
CA GLU A 9 5.44 25.09 -9.33
C GLU A 9 4.02 24.93 -9.84
N ILE A 10 3.50 25.86 -10.65
CA ILE A 10 2.16 25.74 -11.24
C ILE A 10 2.09 24.50 -12.13
N ILE A 11 3.12 24.27 -12.95
CA ILE A 11 3.19 23.06 -13.80
C ILE A 11 3.18 21.80 -12.93
N PHE A 12 3.95 21.76 -11.84
CA PHE A 12 3.97 20.61 -10.92
C PHE A 12 2.65 20.42 -10.14
N ILE A 13 2.02 21.49 -9.65
CA ILE A 13 0.72 21.43 -8.96
C ILE A 13 -0.37 20.97 -9.93
N ILE A 14 -0.37 21.48 -11.17
CA ILE A 14 -1.27 21.02 -12.23
C ILE A 14 -1.00 19.56 -12.54
N LEU A 15 0.26 19.11 -12.65
CA LEU A 15 0.61 17.71 -12.87
C LEU A 15 0.10 16.82 -11.72
N ILE A 16 0.30 17.22 -10.47
CA ILE A 16 -0.12 16.50 -9.26
C ILE A 16 -1.65 16.41 -9.17
N LEU A 17 -2.37 17.50 -9.48
CA LEU A 17 -3.82 17.55 -9.48
C LEU A 17 -4.43 16.77 -10.66
N HIS A 18 -3.84 16.84 -11.85
CA HIS A 18 -4.31 16.08 -13.02
C HIS A 18 -4.03 14.58 -12.86
N VAL A 19 -2.83 14.17 -12.44
CA VAL A 19 -2.45 12.74 -12.31
C VAL A 19 -3.31 11.99 -11.28
N ARG A 20 -3.92 12.67 -10.31
CA ARG A 20 -4.88 12.07 -9.37
C ARG A 20 -6.35 12.18 -9.79
N LEU A 21 -6.70 13.03 -10.75
CA LEU A 21 -8.09 13.28 -11.15
C LEU A 21 -8.41 12.88 -12.60
N ALA A 22 -7.41 12.61 -13.44
CA ALA A 22 -7.58 12.19 -14.84
C ALA A 22 -6.36 11.41 -15.37
N ASP A 23 -6.62 10.49 -16.30
CA ASP A 23 -5.65 9.64 -17.01
C ASP A 23 -4.53 10.51 -17.66
N PRO A 24 -3.23 10.32 -17.38
CA PRO A 24 -2.14 11.21 -17.83
C PRO A 24 -1.74 11.06 -19.31
N VAL A 25 -2.39 10.16 -20.04
CA VAL A 25 -2.11 9.79 -21.44
C VAL A 25 -2.19 10.96 -22.45
N PRO A 26 -3.09 11.96 -22.33
CA PRO A 26 -3.22 13.00 -23.35
C PRO A 26 -2.01 13.94 -23.45
N LEU A 27 -1.35 14.25 -22.32
CA LEU A 27 -0.30 15.27 -22.27
C LEU A 27 1.05 14.75 -22.79
N LEU A 28 1.34 13.47 -22.55
CA LEU A 28 2.56 12.81 -23.06
C LEU A 28 2.50 12.54 -24.58
N ARG A 29 1.28 12.39 -25.13
CA ARG A 29 1.05 12.37 -26.58
C ARG A 29 1.21 13.74 -27.22
N TRP A 30 0.75 14.80 -26.55
CA TRP A 30 0.95 16.18 -27.01
C TRP A 30 2.43 16.60 -27.03
N ALA A 31 3.24 16.08 -26.09
CA ALA A 31 4.67 16.32 -26.02
C ALA A 31 5.54 15.41 -26.93
N GLY A 32 4.94 14.50 -27.71
CA GLY A 32 5.66 13.65 -28.66
C GLY A 32 6.56 12.57 -28.03
N LEU A 33 6.35 12.20 -26.76
CA LEU A 33 7.26 11.31 -26.01
C LEU A 33 6.81 9.83 -25.97
N LEU A 34 5.70 9.46 -26.64
CA LEU A 34 5.17 8.08 -26.66
C LEU A 34 4.66 7.69 -28.06
N GLU A 35 5.33 6.73 -28.72
CA GLU A 35 4.93 6.17 -30.03
C GLU A 35 4.38 4.72 -29.97
N THR A 36 4.20 4.13 -28.79
CA THR A 36 3.74 2.72 -28.66
C THR A 36 2.41 2.59 -27.91
N PRO A 37 1.60 1.52 -28.15
CA PRO A 37 0.26 1.43 -27.59
C PRO A 37 0.29 1.24 -26.08
N ALA A 38 -0.57 2.03 -25.42
CA ALA A 38 -0.94 2.08 -24.02
C ALA A 38 -0.32 1.02 -23.07
N ILE A 39 0.79 1.39 -22.44
CA ILE A 39 1.17 0.85 -21.13
C ILE A 39 0.80 1.93 -20.10
N LYS A 40 -0.14 1.63 -19.21
CA LYS A 40 -0.46 2.49 -18.06
C LYS A 40 0.80 2.65 -17.21
N LEU A 41 1.43 3.81 -17.31
CA LEU A 41 2.59 4.20 -16.51
C LEU A 41 2.10 4.65 -15.13
N GLY A 42 2.22 3.74 -14.16
CA GLY A 42 1.95 3.98 -12.75
C GLY A 42 1.73 2.65 -12.06
N THR A 43 2.71 2.19 -11.28
CA THR A 43 2.83 0.84 -10.69
C THR A 43 2.77 -0.31 -11.70
N ILE A 44 3.75 -1.22 -11.68
CA ILE A 44 3.56 -2.52 -12.33
C ILE A 44 2.26 -3.10 -11.73
N PRO A 45 1.20 -3.38 -12.53
CA PRO A 45 0.00 -4.00 -12.01
C PRO A 45 0.42 -5.23 -11.21
N LYS A 46 -0.12 -5.42 -10.00
CA LYS A 46 0.26 -6.57 -9.14
C LYS A 46 0.09 -7.89 -9.90
N ASP A 47 -0.75 -7.90 -10.92
CA ASP A 47 -1.03 -9.02 -11.80
C ASP A 47 0.10 -9.31 -12.76
N ILE A 48 0.90 -8.32 -13.17
CA ILE A 48 2.10 -8.57 -13.98
C ILE A 48 3.18 -9.26 -13.13
N GLU A 49 3.34 -8.87 -11.87
CA GLU A 49 4.31 -9.54 -10.97
C GLU A 49 3.82 -10.91 -10.49
N ILE A 50 2.51 -11.06 -10.22
CA ILE A 50 1.89 -12.36 -9.96
C ILE A 50 1.99 -13.25 -11.21
N SER A 51 1.77 -12.70 -12.40
CA SER A 51 1.97 -13.41 -13.69
C SER A 51 3.43 -13.83 -13.88
N ALA A 52 4.39 -12.96 -13.55
CA ALA A 52 5.81 -13.26 -13.66
C ALA A 52 6.22 -14.36 -12.66
N ALA A 53 5.71 -14.31 -11.43
CA ALA A 53 5.91 -15.36 -10.44
C ALA A 53 5.26 -16.68 -10.88
N LEU A 54 4.04 -16.61 -11.45
CA LEU A 54 3.31 -17.77 -11.97
C LEU A 54 4.09 -18.43 -13.11
N ALA A 55 4.52 -17.68 -14.12
CA ALA A 55 5.33 -18.18 -15.23
C ALA A 55 6.66 -18.76 -14.76
N LYS A 56 7.29 -18.14 -13.74
CA LYS A 56 8.56 -18.60 -13.18
C LYS A 56 8.44 -19.92 -12.42
N PHE A 57 7.43 -20.10 -11.59
CA PHE A 57 7.31 -21.26 -10.71
C PHE A 57 6.42 -22.38 -11.27
N PHE A 58 5.49 -22.04 -12.15
CA PHE A 58 4.55 -22.96 -12.79
C PHE A 58 4.54 -22.75 -14.31
N PRO A 59 5.62 -23.11 -15.03
CA PRO A 59 5.65 -22.98 -16.49
C PRO A 59 4.53 -23.78 -17.18
N ALA A 60 4.08 -24.90 -16.58
CA ALA A 60 2.92 -25.68 -17.05
C ALA A 60 1.56 -24.97 -16.88
N ALA A 61 1.52 -23.80 -16.24
CA ALA A 61 0.35 -22.93 -16.13
C ALA A 61 0.34 -21.81 -17.20
N THR A 62 1.23 -21.86 -18.19
CA THR A 62 1.30 -20.86 -19.27
C THR A 62 0.73 -21.42 -20.57
N ILE A 63 0.15 -20.53 -21.39
CA ILE A 63 -0.37 -20.85 -22.72
C ILE A 63 0.60 -20.25 -23.74
N THR A 64 1.07 -21.05 -24.68
CA THR A 64 1.96 -20.57 -25.75
C THR A 64 1.13 -19.87 -26.84
N THR A 65 1.32 -18.57 -27.00
CA THR A 65 0.67 -17.76 -28.04
C THR A 65 1.73 -17.04 -28.86
N ASN A 66 1.75 -17.22 -30.18
CA ASN A 66 2.75 -16.65 -31.10
C ASN A 66 4.22 -16.94 -30.70
N GLY A 67 4.50 -18.16 -30.23
CA GLY A 67 5.87 -18.58 -29.86
C GLY A 67 6.41 -17.97 -28.57
N LYS A 68 5.56 -17.31 -27.77
CA LYS A 68 5.88 -16.86 -26.41
C LYS A 68 4.91 -17.49 -25.41
N ASP A 69 5.46 -17.99 -24.30
CA ASP A 69 4.67 -18.53 -23.20
C ASP A 69 4.07 -17.37 -22.39
N ILE A 70 2.74 -17.29 -22.35
CA ILE A 70 2.00 -16.23 -21.67
C ILE A 70 1.15 -16.87 -20.55
N PRO A 71 1.29 -16.45 -19.29
CA PRO A 71 0.45 -16.95 -18.18
C PRO A 71 -1.02 -16.52 -18.35
N ASP A 72 -1.95 -17.48 -18.45
CA ASP A 72 -3.41 -17.22 -18.42
C ASP A 72 -3.90 -17.15 -16.98
N VAL A 73 -3.68 -16.01 -16.33
CA VAL A 73 -4.01 -15.75 -14.92
C VAL A 73 -5.48 -16.02 -14.62
N SER A 74 -6.39 -15.80 -15.57
CA SER A 74 -7.84 -15.95 -15.40
C SER A 74 -8.31 -17.40 -15.26
N ASN A 75 -7.67 -18.36 -15.94
CA ASN A 75 -8.07 -19.76 -15.91
C ASN A 75 -7.15 -20.64 -15.04
N THR A 76 -5.94 -20.17 -14.73
CA THR A 76 -4.92 -20.96 -14.03
C THR A 76 -4.78 -20.63 -12.55
N LEU A 77 -5.41 -19.56 -12.06
CA LEU A 77 -5.43 -19.20 -10.65
C LEU A 77 -6.87 -19.13 -10.12
N THR A 78 -7.16 -19.79 -9.00
CA THR A 78 -8.41 -19.52 -8.27
C THR A 78 -8.39 -18.11 -7.70
N GLY A 79 -9.57 -17.54 -7.41
CA GLY A 79 -9.66 -16.33 -6.59
C GLY A 79 -8.91 -16.48 -5.25
N PRO A 80 -8.38 -15.37 -4.68
CA PRO A 80 -7.65 -15.40 -3.42
C PRO A 80 -8.53 -15.95 -2.30
N ALA A 81 -8.13 -17.08 -1.71
CA ALA A 81 -8.75 -17.64 -0.51
C ALA A 81 -7.94 -17.25 0.74
N ARG A 82 -8.61 -17.04 1.87
CA ARG A 82 -7.93 -16.92 3.16
C ARG A 82 -7.78 -18.28 3.81
N GLU A 83 -6.57 -18.82 3.79
CA GLU A 83 -6.22 -20.07 4.48
C GLU A 83 -5.20 -19.77 5.59
N ASN A 84 -5.50 -20.16 6.83
CA ASN A 84 -4.64 -19.91 8.01
C ASN A 84 -4.26 -18.43 8.25
N GLY A 85 -5.08 -17.49 7.76
CA GLY A 85 -4.82 -16.04 7.85
C GLY A 85 -3.86 -15.51 6.78
N LEU A 86 -3.49 -16.34 5.79
CA LEU A 86 -2.71 -15.96 4.62
C LEU A 86 -3.60 -15.88 3.38
N THR A 87 -3.19 -15.07 2.42
CA THR A 87 -3.84 -15.00 1.11
C THR A 87 -3.23 -16.08 0.20
N THR A 88 -4.03 -17.05 -0.22
CA THR A 88 -3.59 -18.23 -0.97
C THR A 88 -4.35 -18.33 -2.30
N TRP A 89 -3.65 -18.64 -3.37
CA TRP A 89 -4.20 -18.98 -4.69
C TRP A 89 -3.84 -20.41 -5.02
N LYS A 90 -4.79 -21.21 -5.52
CA LYS A 90 -4.51 -22.52 -6.10
C LYS A 90 -4.16 -22.34 -7.57
N VAL A 91 -3.13 -23.05 -8.02
CA VAL A 91 -2.62 -22.99 -9.38
C VAL A 91 -3.04 -24.23 -10.14
N PHE A 92 -3.67 -24.04 -11.30
CA PHE A 92 -4.14 -25.07 -12.20
C PHE A 92 -3.41 -24.95 -13.54
N SER A 93 -3.22 -26.07 -14.22
CA SER A 93 -2.81 -26.08 -15.62
C SER A 93 -4.00 -25.76 -16.53
N PRO A 94 -3.78 -25.43 -17.82
CA PRO A 94 -4.85 -25.16 -18.78
C PRO A 94 -5.86 -26.32 -18.96
N ASP A 95 -5.43 -27.56 -18.71
CA ASP A 95 -6.26 -28.78 -18.71
C ASP A 95 -7.01 -29.02 -17.37
N GLY A 96 -6.93 -28.08 -16.42
CA GLY A 96 -7.68 -28.12 -15.16
C GLY A 96 -7.04 -28.99 -14.06
N LYS A 97 -5.79 -29.43 -14.23
CA LYS A 97 -5.07 -30.21 -13.22
C LYS A 97 -4.44 -29.28 -12.18
N LEU A 98 -4.63 -29.56 -10.90
CA LEU A 98 -3.96 -28.80 -9.83
C LEU A 98 -2.44 -29.00 -9.91
N LEU A 99 -1.70 -27.89 -10.03
CA LEU A 99 -0.23 -27.87 -10.07
C LEU A 99 0.37 -27.53 -8.69
N GLY A 100 -0.35 -26.75 -7.89
CA GLY A 100 0.09 -26.35 -6.56
C GLY A 100 -0.65 -25.14 -6.01
N SER A 101 0.03 -24.34 -5.19
CA SER A 101 -0.51 -23.10 -4.64
C SER A 101 0.53 -21.99 -4.54
N MET A 102 0.08 -20.74 -4.57
CA MET A 102 0.87 -19.56 -4.25
C MET A 102 0.32 -18.91 -2.99
N VAL A 103 1.19 -18.45 -2.11
CA VAL A 103 0.80 -17.90 -0.80
C VAL A 103 1.50 -16.57 -0.59
N SER A 104 0.74 -15.52 -0.27
CA SER A 104 1.24 -14.17 0.02
C SER A 104 1.53 -13.97 1.50
N SER A 105 2.65 -13.32 1.80
CA SER A 105 3.00 -12.89 3.16
C SER A 105 2.19 -11.67 3.63
N SER A 106 1.63 -10.89 2.71
CA SER A 106 0.77 -9.75 3.04
C SER A 106 -0.68 -10.22 3.29
N PRO A 107 -1.41 -9.63 4.26
CA PRO A 107 -1.00 -8.51 5.11
C PRO A 107 -0.19 -8.91 6.37
N GLY A 108 0.03 -10.20 6.61
CA GLY A 108 0.62 -10.71 7.86
C GLY A 108 2.05 -10.24 8.17
N CYS A 109 2.83 -9.89 7.15
CA CYS A 109 4.23 -9.48 7.28
C CYS A 109 4.50 -8.01 6.88
N ASP A 110 3.46 -7.19 6.68
CA ASP A 110 3.66 -5.82 6.20
C ASP A 110 4.34 -4.92 7.26
N GLY A 111 4.36 -5.35 8.52
CA GLY A 111 5.14 -4.72 9.59
C GLY A 111 6.63 -5.07 9.62
N ILE A 112 7.12 -5.94 8.72
CA ILE A 112 8.53 -6.31 8.59
C ILE A 112 9.14 -5.52 7.42
N ILE A 113 10.16 -4.71 7.69
CA ILE A 113 10.64 -3.67 6.74
C ILE A 113 12.02 -4.02 6.19
N GLY A 114 12.18 -3.91 4.87
CA GLY A 114 13.47 -3.84 4.20
C GLY A 114 14.08 -2.42 4.22
N TYR A 115 14.98 -2.14 3.29
CA TYR A 115 15.64 -0.83 3.19
C TYR A 115 14.71 0.27 2.65
N GLY A 116 13.90 -0.05 1.63
CA GLY A 116 12.96 0.86 0.97
C GLY A 116 11.52 0.77 1.49
N GLY A 117 11.20 -0.22 2.33
CA GLY A 117 9.88 -0.37 2.94
C GLY A 117 9.50 -1.84 3.18
N PRO A 118 8.22 -2.14 3.44
CA PRO A 118 7.71 -3.52 3.45
C PRO A 118 8.07 -4.27 2.16
N VAL A 119 8.50 -5.53 2.30
CA VAL A 119 8.88 -6.40 1.19
C VAL A 119 8.00 -7.65 1.22
N PRO A 120 6.75 -7.56 0.73
CA PRO A 120 5.89 -8.72 0.71
C PRO A 120 6.41 -9.75 -0.31
N ILE A 121 6.17 -11.03 -0.03
CA ILE A 121 6.65 -12.14 -0.84
C ILE A 121 5.50 -13.09 -1.21
N LEU A 122 5.61 -13.69 -2.38
CA LEU A 122 4.84 -14.84 -2.83
C LEU A 122 5.71 -16.08 -2.66
N MET A 123 5.16 -17.08 -1.97
CA MET A 123 5.75 -18.41 -1.85
C MET A 123 4.96 -19.38 -2.71
N ALA A 124 5.62 -20.04 -3.66
CA ALA A 124 5.01 -21.09 -4.47
C ALA A 124 5.25 -22.46 -3.84
N LEU A 125 4.21 -23.29 -3.79
CA LEU A 125 4.23 -24.67 -3.31
C LEU A 125 3.74 -25.61 -4.39
N ASN A 126 4.37 -26.78 -4.53
CA ASN A 126 3.87 -27.85 -5.40
C ASN A 126 2.78 -28.68 -4.69
N ASN A 127 2.21 -29.67 -5.40
CA ASN A 127 1.21 -30.59 -4.86
C ASN A 127 1.67 -31.39 -3.63
N ASP A 128 2.97 -31.66 -3.48
CA ASP A 128 3.55 -32.32 -2.30
C ASP A 128 3.77 -31.36 -1.12
N ARG A 129 3.29 -30.11 -1.22
CA ARG A 129 3.55 -29.01 -0.29
C ARG A 129 5.05 -28.73 -0.07
N LYS A 130 5.88 -28.92 -1.09
CA LYS A 130 7.28 -28.45 -1.11
C LYS A 130 7.35 -27.08 -1.75
N ILE A 131 8.19 -26.22 -1.20
CA ILE A 131 8.39 -24.86 -1.69
C ILE A 131 9.16 -24.90 -3.02
N LEU A 132 8.57 -24.37 -4.08
CA LEU A 132 9.21 -24.19 -5.40
C LEU A 132 10.11 -22.96 -5.42
N GLY A 133 9.72 -21.93 -4.67
CA GLY A 133 10.54 -20.75 -4.44
C GLY A 133 9.77 -19.57 -3.87
N VAL A 134 10.51 -18.50 -3.61
CA VAL A 134 9.99 -17.25 -3.06
C VAL A 134 10.27 -16.11 -4.04
N HIS A 135 9.28 -15.24 -4.24
CA HIS A 135 9.41 -14.05 -5.09
C HIS A 135 8.88 -12.82 -4.36
N PRO A 136 9.68 -11.74 -4.21
CA PRO A 136 9.16 -10.50 -3.66
C PRO A 136 8.19 -9.87 -4.66
N PHE A 137 7.10 -9.27 -4.18
CA PHE A 137 6.10 -8.62 -5.03
C PHE A 137 5.64 -7.33 -4.38
N GLY A 138 5.25 -6.35 -5.20
CA GLY A 138 4.73 -5.07 -4.78
C GLY A 138 5.57 -4.44 -3.68
N HIS A 139 6.89 -4.37 -3.82
CA HIS A 139 7.83 -3.77 -2.86
C HIS A 139 8.34 -2.41 -3.35
N SER A 140 8.86 -1.60 -2.43
CA SER A 140 9.52 -0.32 -2.74
C SER A 140 11.04 -0.40 -2.52
N GLU A 141 11.60 -1.62 -2.46
CA GLU A 141 13.05 -1.83 -2.42
C GLU A 141 13.70 -1.40 -3.72
N SER A 142 14.91 -0.86 -3.61
CA SER A 142 15.77 -0.54 -4.73
C SER A 142 16.30 -1.80 -5.42
N GLU A 143 16.38 -1.75 -6.75
CA GLU A 143 16.78 -2.88 -7.59
C GLU A 143 18.15 -3.43 -7.21
N SER A 144 19.09 -2.56 -6.84
CA SER A 144 20.43 -2.98 -6.42
C SER A 144 20.43 -3.89 -5.18
N PHE A 145 19.52 -3.64 -4.23
CA PHE A 145 19.35 -4.48 -3.05
C PHE A 145 18.70 -5.82 -3.39
N VAL A 146 17.68 -5.81 -4.25
CA VAL A 146 16.98 -7.02 -4.70
C VAL A 146 17.89 -7.93 -5.52
N ASN A 147 18.69 -7.35 -6.42
CA ASN A 147 19.67 -8.09 -7.22
C ASN A 147 20.75 -8.71 -6.35
N LEU A 148 21.30 -7.98 -5.36
CA LEU A 148 22.30 -8.53 -4.45
C LEU A 148 21.78 -9.74 -3.66
N ILE A 149 20.56 -9.70 -3.14
CA ILE A 149 19.98 -10.85 -2.40
C ILE A 149 19.60 -12.01 -3.33
N ARG A 150 19.25 -11.71 -4.60
CA ARG A 150 19.01 -12.71 -5.64
C ARG A 150 20.29 -13.46 -5.97
N ASP A 151 21.38 -12.75 -6.20
CA ASP A 151 22.69 -13.31 -6.57
C ASP A 151 23.28 -14.15 -5.43
N ARG A 152 22.99 -13.77 -4.18
CA ARG A 152 23.34 -14.54 -2.97
C ARG A 152 22.41 -15.72 -2.69
N GLY A 153 21.42 -15.96 -3.55
CA GLY A 153 20.57 -17.15 -3.49
C GLY A 153 19.49 -17.15 -2.40
N ILE A 154 19.17 -16.00 -1.79
CA ILE A 154 18.18 -15.93 -0.69
C ILE A 154 16.80 -16.44 -1.14
N PHE A 155 16.37 -16.08 -2.34
CA PHE A 155 15.08 -16.52 -2.89
C PHE A 155 14.99 -18.03 -3.15
N ASN A 156 16.14 -18.69 -3.30
CA ASN A 156 16.24 -20.12 -3.58
C ASN A 156 16.56 -20.93 -2.32
N ALA A 157 16.87 -20.29 -1.19
CA ALA A 157 17.27 -20.96 0.06
C ALA A 157 16.19 -21.89 0.63
N PHE A 158 14.92 -21.62 0.30
CA PHE A 158 13.76 -22.38 0.77
C PHE A 158 13.32 -23.48 -0.19
N ASN A 159 13.92 -23.58 -1.39
CA ASN A 159 13.48 -24.51 -2.43
C ASN A 159 13.58 -25.97 -1.96
N ASN A 160 12.62 -26.78 -2.40
CA ASN A 160 12.48 -28.22 -2.09
C ASN A 160 12.29 -28.56 -0.60
N LYS A 161 12.05 -27.57 0.26
CA LYS A 161 11.75 -27.79 1.69
C LYS A 161 10.25 -27.81 1.92
N THR A 162 9.80 -28.55 2.93
CA THR A 162 8.42 -28.48 3.40
C THR A 162 8.24 -27.25 4.32
N PRO A 163 7.01 -26.71 4.48
CA PRO A 163 6.73 -25.62 5.43
C PRO A 163 7.27 -25.88 6.84
N ALA A 164 7.19 -27.12 7.34
CA ALA A 164 7.74 -27.48 8.65
C ALA A 164 9.28 -27.34 8.71
N GLN A 165 9.98 -27.71 7.64
CA GLN A 165 11.44 -27.55 7.54
C GLN A 165 11.86 -26.10 7.31
N ALA A 166 11.06 -25.35 6.56
CA ALA A 166 11.34 -23.96 6.20
C ALA A 166 11.09 -22.98 7.35
N ALA A 167 10.14 -23.25 8.24
CA ALA A 167 9.81 -22.39 9.38
C ALA A 167 11.01 -22.13 10.30
N ASN A 168 11.87 -23.13 10.50
CA ASN A 168 13.03 -23.05 11.39
C ASN A 168 14.37 -23.04 10.65
N LEU A 169 14.36 -22.85 9.32
CA LEU A 169 15.58 -22.86 8.52
C LEU A 169 16.46 -21.66 8.87
N LYS A 170 17.70 -21.91 9.30
CA LYS A 170 18.71 -20.87 9.48
C LYS A 170 19.26 -20.46 8.11
N VAL A 171 18.82 -19.30 7.63
CA VAL A 171 19.37 -18.65 6.44
C VAL A 171 20.10 -17.39 6.89
N ASP A 172 21.35 -17.24 6.46
CA ASP A 172 22.14 -16.07 6.82
C ASP A 172 21.70 -14.82 6.03
N SER A 173 21.60 -13.70 6.72
CA SER A 173 21.34 -12.40 6.10
C SER A 173 22.53 -11.97 5.24
N VAL A 174 22.26 -11.31 4.11
CA VAL A 174 23.31 -10.82 3.21
C VAL A 174 23.90 -9.52 3.73
N SER A 175 25.22 -9.50 3.97
CA SER A 175 25.93 -8.26 4.32
C SER A 175 25.75 -7.19 3.24
N GLY A 176 25.40 -5.96 3.62
CA GLY A 176 25.07 -4.87 2.70
C GLY A 176 23.59 -4.78 2.28
N ALA A 177 22.85 -5.89 2.39
CA ALA A 177 21.38 -5.92 2.22
C ALA A 177 20.71 -6.61 3.40
N THR A 178 21.24 -6.41 4.61
CA THR A 178 20.83 -7.15 5.81
C THR A 178 19.35 -6.94 6.12
N MET A 179 18.84 -5.71 6.01
CA MET A 179 17.43 -5.42 6.27
C MET A 179 16.53 -6.13 5.26
N THR A 180 16.74 -5.90 3.96
CA THR A 180 15.98 -6.51 2.87
C THR A 180 16.04 -8.04 2.90
N SER A 181 17.22 -8.63 3.04
CA SER A 181 17.38 -10.10 3.15
C SER A 181 16.71 -10.68 4.39
N SER A 182 16.86 -10.03 5.56
CA SER A 182 16.21 -10.50 6.79
C SER A 182 14.69 -10.44 6.70
N THR A 183 14.14 -9.46 5.99
CA THR A 183 12.69 -9.30 5.78
C THR A 183 12.14 -10.40 4.89
N VAL A 184 12.83 -10.73 3.80
CA VAL A 184 12.46 -11.85 2.93
C VAL A 184 12.52 -13.18 3.71
N ILE A 185 13.60 -13.42 4.47
CA ILE A 185 13.77 -14.64 5.28
C ILE A 185 12.65 -14.77 6.32
N LYS A 186 12.39 -13.72 7.09
CA LYS A 186 11.33 -13.73 8.12
C LYS A 186 9.94 -13.90 7.53
N SER A 187 9.68 -13.27 6.39
CA SER A 187 8.38 -13.42 5.70
C SER A 187 8.19 -14.86 5.19
N ALA A 188 9.26 -15.49 4.69
CA ALA A 188 9.20 -16.88 4.23
C ALA A 188 9.00 -17.84 5.40
N GLN A 189 9.68 -17.61 6.53
CA GLN A 189 9.50 -18.36 7.76
C GLN A 189 8.07 -18.20 8.34
N PHE A 190 7.51 -16.99 8.32
CA PHE A 190 6.15 -16.72 8.77
C PHE A 190 5.10 -17.47 7.95
N ILE A 191 5.20 -17.43 6.61
CA ILE A 191 4.32 -18.24 5.74
C ILE A 191 4.48 -19.72 6.09
N SER A 192 5.72 -20.18 6.24
CA SER A 192 6.04 -21.58 6.51
C SER A 192 5.46 -22.08 7.84
N GLU A 193 5.53 -21.26 8.89
CA GLU A 193 4.97 -21.55 10.22
C GLU A 193 3.44 -21.68 10.17
N LYS A 194 2.77 -20.77 9.46
CA LYS A 194 1.31 -20.79 9.29
C LYS A 194 0.80 -21.95 8.43
N LEU A 195 1.64 -22.46 7.51
CA LEU A 195 1.29 -23.58 6.64
C LEU A 195 1.71 -24.97 7.20
N ALA A 196 2.52 -25.01 8.25
CA ALA A 196 2.90 -26.27 8.89
C ALA A 196 1.66 -26.98 9.50
N PRO A 197 1.52 -28.31 9.34
CA PRO A 197 0.39 -29.04 9.91
C PRO A 197 0.40 -28.90 11.44
N LYS A 198 -0.76 -28.59 12.03
CA LYS A 198 -0.94 -28.58 13.49
C LYS A 198 -0.96 -30.03 13.97
N THR A 199 0.19 -30.61 14.26
CA THR A 199 0.26 -31.88 14.99
C THR A 199 -0.31 -31.65 16.39
N THR A 200 -1.32 -32.44 16.75
CA THR A 200 -1.80 -32.60 18.13
C THR A 200 -0.63 -33.07 18.99
N ALA A 201 -0.32 -32.29 20.04
CA ALA A 201 0.59 -32.57 21.15
C ALA A 201 2.09 -32.79 20.81
N ALA A 202 2.89 -31.71 20.94
CA ALA A 202 3.99 -31.61 21.90
C ALA A 202 4.74 -30.27 21.72
N SER A 203 5.00 -29.60 22.84
CA SER A 203 5.84 -28.40 22.99
C SER A 203 5.21 -27.06 22.61
N ALA A 204 4.23 -26.65 23.42
CA ALA A 204 4.24 -25.26 23.88
C ALA A 204 5.50 -25.07 24.75
N THR A 205 6.57 -24.58 24.15
CA THR A 205 7.67 -23.94 24.87
C THR A 205 7.81 -22.55 24.28
N SER A 206 7.15 -21.63 24.96
CA SER A 206 7.60 -20.27 25.18
C SER A 206 9.10 -20.11 25.01
N SER A 207 9.51 -19.12 24.20
CA SER A 207 10.78 -18.41 24.30
C SER A 207 12.00 -19.27 24.66
N SER A 208 12.67 -19.87 23.68
CA SER A 208 14.05 -20.30 23.86
C SER A 208 14.98 -19.08 23.78
N ASN A 209 15.00 -18.29 24.86
CA ASN A 209 16.25 -17.79 25.40
C ASN A 209 16.93 -18.99 26.05
N THR A 210 17.68 -19.77 25.27
CA THR A 210 18.79 -20.54 25.83
C THR A 210 20.04 -19.68 25.72
N PRO A 211 20.84 -19.53 26.80
CA PRO A 211 22.15 -18.95 26.69
C PRO A 211 23.02 -19.95 25.91
N ASP A 212 23.18 -19.72 24.60
CA ASP A 212 24.36 -20.23 23.89
C ASP A 212 25.57 -19.59 24.59
N SER A 213 26.21 -20.35 25.48
CA SER A 213 27.44 -19.99 26.20
C SER A 213 28.66 -19.84 25.30
N THR A 214 28.48 -19.90 23.98
CA THR A 214 29.42 -19.38 22.99
C THR A 214 28.78 -18.21 22.27
N MET A 215 29.04 -17.00 22.79
CA MET A 215 28.59 -15.77 22.17
C MET A 215 29.26 -15.63 20.79
N SER A 216 28.54 -16.01 19.72
CA SER A 216 28.98 -15.77 18.35
C SER A 216 29.30 -14.28 18.16
N ILE A 217 30.50 -13.99 17.65
CA ILE A 217 31.03 -12.65 17.38
C ILE A 217 29.99 -11.78 16.63
N GLY A 218 29.19 -12.39 15.75
CA GLY A 218 28.14 -11.71 14.99
C GLY A 218 26.92 -11.29 15.81
N LYS A 219 26.51 -12.05 16.84
CA LYS A 219 25.41 -11.66 17.74
C LYS A 219 25.86 -10.54 18.68
N LEU A 220 27.08 -10.60 19.21
CA LEU A 220 27.66 -9.51 20.01
C LEU A 220 27.72 -8.20 19.22
N ALA A 221 28.23 -8.24 17.98
CA ALA A 221 28.34 -7.06 17.13
C ALA A 221 26.97 -6.38 16.88
N LYS A 222 25.91 -7.16 16.65
CA LYS A 222 24.55 -6.63 16.44
C LYS A 222 23.98 -5.99 17.71
N THR A 223 24.18 -6.60 18.89
CA THR A 223 23.73 -6.03 20.17
C THR A 223 24.50 -4.74 20.52
N VAL A 224 25.81 -4.73 20.32
CA VAL A 224 26.66 -3.55 20.55
C VAL A 224 26.29 -2.40 19.60
N ALA A 225 26.06 -2.69 18.32
CA ALA A 225 25.59 -1.69 17.36
C ALA A 225 24.23 -1.10 17.77
N SER A 226 23.30 -1.94 18.22
CA SER A 226 21.97 -1.53 18.69
C SER A 226 22.04 -0.56 19.88
N ILE A 227 22.88 -0.86 20.88
CA ILE A 227 23.11 0.02 22.04
C ILE A 227 23.81 1.30 21.61
N GLY A 228 24.80 1.19 20.72
CA GLY A 228 25.57 2.31 20.19
C GLY A 228 24.71 3.37 19.51
N ILE A 229 23.67 2.97 18.77
CA ILE A 229 22.77 3.89 18.06
C ILE A 229 22.00 4.77 19.04
N TRP A 230 21.42 4.17 20.07
CA TRP A 230 20.70 4.93 21.10
C TRP A 230 21.65 5.82 21.92
N ALA A 231 22.88 5.37 22.15
CA ALA A 231 23.91 6.20 22.78
C ALA A 231 24.28 7.42 21.91
N VAL A 232 24.40 7.27 20.59
CA VAL A 232 24.61 8.39 19.66
C VAL A 232 23.41 9.33 19.64
N MET A 233 22.18 8.78 19.66
CA MET A 233 20.97 9.60 19.72
C MET A 233 20.89 10.42 21.02
N LEU A 234 21.16 9.79 22.17
CA LEU A 234 21.23 10.45 23.46
C LEU A 234 22.31 11.53 23.48
N PHE A 235 23.50 11.24 22.94
CA PHE A 235 24.56 12.24 22.82
C PHE A 235 24.14 13.40 21.91
N GLY A 236 23.44 13.14 20.80
CA GLY A 236 22.82 14.17 19.98
C GLY A 236 21.86 15.06 20.77
N ILE A 237 20.95 14.47 21.56
CA ILE A 237 20.00 15.19 22.42
C ILE A 237 20.72 16.04 23.46
N LEU A 238 21.70 15.48 24.17
CA LEU A 238 22.48 16.20 25.16
C LEU A 238 23.27 17.35 24.53
N SER A 239 23.82 17.14 23.33
CA SER A 239 24.52 18.18 22.56
C SER A 239 23.57 19.27 22.07
N TYR A 240 22.31 18.95 21.80
CA TYR A 240 21.29 19.92 21.41
C TYR A 240 20.94 20.87 22.58
N PHE A 241 20.75 20.33 23.79
CA PHE A 241 20.39 21.10 24.99
C PHE A 241 21.57 21.83 25.66
N LYS A 242 22.78 21.24 25.63
CA LYS A 242 23.99 21.82 26.25
C LYS A 242 25.11 22.05 25.22
N PRO A 243 24.92 22.97 24.25
CA PRO A 243 25.86 23.15 23.14
C PRO A 243 27.26 23.59 23.59
N SER A 244 27.39 24.43 24.62
CA SER A 244 28.69 24.90 25.12
C SER A 244 29.54 23.77 25.71
N TYR A 245 28.92 22.88 26.48
CA TYR A 245 29.59 21.75 27.10
C TYR A 245 30.03 20.71 26.06
N PHE A 246 29.15 20.39 25.10
CA PHE A 246 29.43 19.37 24.09
C PHE A 246 30.16 19.89 22.85
N ALA A 247 30.41 21.19 22.71
CA ALA A 247 31.18 21.76 21.59
C ALA A 247 32.57 21.10 21.45
N ARG A 248 33.28 20.88 22.57
CA ARG A 248 34.60 20.22 22.58
C ARG A 248 34.52 18.74 22.20
N LYS A 249 33.36 18.09 22.41
CA LYS A 249 33.10 16.69 22.08
C LYS A 249 32.41 16.50 20.72
N ARG A 250 32.22 17.58 19.94
CA ARG A 250 31.52 17.54 18.66
C ARG A 250 32.15 16.55 17.67
N THR A 251 33.49 16.49 17.61
CA THR A 251 34.19 15.55 16.72
C THR A 251 33.87 14.10 17.06
N LEU A 252 33.75 13.76 18.36
CA LEU A 252 33.35 12.43 18.79
C LEU A 252 31.94 12.09 18.28
N LEU A 253 30.97 13.01 18.47
CA LEU A 253 29.61 12.81 17.96
C LEU A 253 29.57 12.60 16.44
N LEU A 254 30.38 13.36 15.69
CA LEU A 254 30.48 13.23 14.23
C LEU A 254 31.03 11.86 13.83
N ILE A 255 32.14 11.42 14.42
CA ILE A 255 32.77 10.13 14.13
C ILE A 255 31.80 9.00 14.49
N SER A 256 31.18 9.06 15.68
CA SER A 256 30.20 8.06 16.10
C SER A 256 29.00 8.00 15.16
N SER A 257 28.53 9.13 14.62
CA SER A 257 27.43 9.14 13.65
C SER A 257 27.83 8.47 12.32
N VAL A 258 29.05 8.73 11.83
CA VAL A 258 29.56 8.12 10.59
C VAL A 258 29.75 6.61 10.75
N VAL A 259 30.41 6.18 11.84
CA VAL A 259 30.75 4.77 12.04
C VAL A 259 29.52 3.97 12.46
N ILE A 260 28.81 4.38 13.50
CA ILE A 260 27.74 3.58 14.11
C ILE A 260 26.46 3.67 13.26
N ILE A 261 26.00 4.88 12.94
CA ILE A 261 24.74 5.03 12.18
C ILE A 261 24.97 4.82 10.68
N GLY A 262 26.10 5.30 10.15
CA GLY A 262 26.45 5.11 8.74
C GLY A 262 26.81 3.66 8.42
N PHE A 263 28.02 3.22 8.80
CA PHE A 263 28.56 1.93 8.34
C PHE A 263 28.06 0.70 9.10
N LEU A 264 27.82 0.79 10.42
CA LEU A 264 27.39 -0.38 11.20
C LEU A 264 25.88 -0.65 11.09
N GLN A 265 25.07 0.39 11.06
CA GLN A 265 23.61 0.29 10.94
C GLN A 265 23.13 0.32 9.48
N GLY A 266 23.66 1.25 8.67
CA GLY A 266 23.28 1.37 7.25
C GLY A 266 21.88 1.93 6.98
N SER A 267 21.12 2.31 8.02
CA SER A 267 19.78 2.87 7.88
C SER A 267 19.82 4.40 8.02
N LEU A 268 19.72 5.12 6.90
CA LEU A 268 19.68 6.58 6.87
C LEU A 268 18.27 7.07 6.48
N LEU A 269 17.88 8.23 6.98
CA LEU A 269 16.65 8.88 6.52
C LEU A 269 16.92 9.48 5.14
N SER A 270 16.41 8.78 4.12
CA SER A 270 16.61 9.09 2.71
C SER A 270 15.27 9.40 2.04
N SER A 271 15.30 9.95 0.82
CA SER A 271 14.06 10.18 0.07
C SER A 271 13.33 8.87 -0.23
N GLN A 272 14.07 7.78 -0.50
CA GLN A 272 13.49 6.45 -0.67
C GLN A 272 12.74 5.99 0.59
N VAL A 273 13.37 6.08 1.76
CA VAL A 273 12.75 5.67 3.03
C VAL A 273 11.49 6.49 3.32
N LEU A 274 11.57 7.82 3.16
CA LEU A 274 10.43 8.70 3.37
C LEU A 274 9.29 8.38 2.39
N SER A 275 9.61 8.08 1.13
CA SER A 275 8.63 7.68 0.13
C SER A 275 7.91 6.38 0.50
N GLY A 276 8.66 5.38 0.98
CA GLY A 276 8.11 4.13 1.49
C GLY A 276 7.16 4.34 2.66
N TRP A 277 7.52 5.22 3.61
CA TRP A 277 6.67 5.55 4.75
C TRP A 277 5.40 6.32 4.35
N ILE A 278 5.48 7.20 3.36
CA ILE A 278 4.30 7.92 2.86
C ILE A 278 3.33 6.95 2.16
N GLN A 279 3.86 6.01 1.38
CA GLN A 279 3.05 5.05 0.62
C GLN A 279 2.42 3.96 1.47
N ARG A 280 3.14 3.47 2.50
CA ARG A 280 2.78 2.24 3.24
C ARG A 280 2.67 2.44 4.75
N GLY A 281 2.89 3.66 5.23
CA GLY A 281 2.87 4.02 6.64
C GLY A 281 4.21 3.90 7.33
N ILE A 282 4.29 4.56 8.49
CA ILE A 282 5.47 4.50 9.35
C ILE A 282 5.48 3.17 10.08
N PRO A 283 6.49 2.32 9.84
CA PRO A 283 6.52 1.02 10.49
C PRO A 283 7.06 1.16 11.91
N LEU A 284 6.19 0.97 12.91
CA LEU A 284 6.55 1.07 14.33
C LEU A 284 7.49 -0.07 14.76
N SER A 285 7.41 -1.23 14.11
CA SER A 285 8.30 -2.38 14.32
C SER A 285 9.45 -2.38 13.30
N GLY A 286 10.71 -2.29 13.76
CA GLY A 286 11.90 -2.47 12.91
C GLY A 286 12.60 -1.21 12.44
N ALA A 287 11.99 -0.02 12.55
CA ALA A 287 12.62 1.28 12.25
C ALA A 287 12.65 2.25 13.45
N ALA A 288 12.55 1.72 14.69
CA ALA A 288 12.38 2.51 15.91
C ALA A 288 13.36 3.70 16.06
N PHE A 289 14.62 3.52 15.67
CA PHE A 289 15.61 4.58 15.67
C PHE A 289 15.29 5.71 14.67
N LEU A 290 15.02 5.38 13.40
CA LEU A 290 14.71 6.38 12.37
C LEU A 290 13.41 7.12 12.70
N VAL A 291 12.40 6.39 13.20
CA VAL A 291 11.13 6.96 13.64
C VAL A 291 11.35 7.92 14.81
N SER A 292 12.16 7.52 15.80
CA SER A 292 12.51 8.38 16.94
C SER A 292 13.29 9.62 16.50
N ALA A 293 14.24 9.48 15.58
CA ALA A 293 15.04 10.60 15.07
C ALA A 293 14.18 11.57 14.24
N PHE A 294 13.22 11.07 13.48
CA PHE A 294 12.22 11.86 12.76
C PHE A 294 11.30 12.62 13.72
N ALA A 295 10.74 11.93 14.72
CA ALA A 295 9.89 12.53 15.75
C ALA A 295 10.63 13.60 16.55
N LEU A 296 11.86 13.33 16.99
CA LEU A 296 12.72 14.30 17.67
C LEU A 296 13.04 15.51 16.79
N THR A 297 13.17 15.32 15.47
CA THR A 297 13.38 16.43 14.55
C THR A 297 12.18 17.36 14.55
N ILE A 298 10.95 16.84 14.50
CA ILE A 298 9.73 17.66 14.57
C ILE A 298 9.61 18.34 15.95
N LEU A 299 9.75 17.57 17.04
CA LEU A 299 9.58 18.07 18.40
C LEU A 299 10.61 19.14 18.78
N LEU A 300 11.89 18.92 18.45
CA LEU A 300 12.97 19.84 18.80
C LEU A 300 13.09 20.99 17.79
N PHE A 301 12.41 20.94 16.65
CA PHE A 301 12.44 22.04 15.70
C PHE A 301 11.89 23.34 16.33
N LEU A 302 10.81 23.21 17.11
CA LEU A 302 10.11 24.31 17.77
C LEU A 302 11.00 25.16 18.69
N ARG A 303 12.10 24.60 19.21
CA ARG A 303 12.95 25.27 20.19
C ARG A 303 14.15 26.02 19.61
N ARG A 304 14.76 25.52 18.53
CA ARG A 304 16.04 26.06 18.02
C ARG A 304 16.05 26.33 16.51
N ASN A 305 14.94 26.11 15.81
CA ASN A 305 14.82 26.30 14.35
C ASN A 305 15.99 25.64 13.60
N GLN A 306 16.31 24.41 14.01
CA GLN A 306 17.41 23.60 13.48
C GLN A 306 16.95 22.14 13.47
N SER A 307 17.08 21.47 12.32
CA SER A 307 16.72 20.05 12.21
C SER A 307 17.68 19.18 13.03
N PHE A 308 17.10 18.49 14.03
CA PHE A 308 17.85 17.62 14.93
C PHE A 308 18.60 16.51 14.17
N TYR A 309 17.89 15.82 13.27
CA TYR A 309 18.47 14.73 12.49
C TYR A 309 19.67 15.21 11.65
N CYS A 310 19.49 16.21 10.80
CA CYS A 310 20.51 16.66 9.86
C CYS A 310 21.76 17.21 10.55
N PHE A 311 21.61 17.83 11.73
CA PHE A 311 22.74 18.43 12.43
C PHE A 311 23.47 17.43 13.35
N PHE A 312 22.73 16.62 14.12
CA PHE A 312 23.28 15.82 15.21
C PHE A 312 23.42 14.33 14.90
N ILE A 313 22.63 13.80 13.96
CA ILE A 313 22.47 12.34 13.76
C ILE A 313 22.88 11.88 12.36
N CYS A 314 22.62 12.66 11.31
CA CYS A 314 22.85 12.29 9.91
C CYS A 314 24.33 11.93 9.63
N PRO A 315 24.64 10.68 9.20
CA PRO A 315 26.01 10.24 8.95
C PRO A 315 26.69 11.02 7.82
N PHE A 316 25.98 11.23 6.72
CA PHE A 316 26.55 11.94 5.57
C PHE A 316 26.82 13.42 5.84
N GLY A 317 25.93 14.07 6.61
CA GLY A 317 26.16 15.44 7.09
C GLY A 317 27.34 15.51 8.05
N ALA A 318 27.49 14.49 8.91
CA ALA A 318 28.62 14.39 9.83
C ALA A 318 29.95 14.16 9.10
N PHE A 319 29.95 13.30 8.07
CA PHE A 319 31.14 13.01 7.28
C PHE A 319 31.62 14.25 6.51
N GLN A 320 30.71 14.96 5.85
CA GLN A 320 31.06 16.23 5.19
C GLN A 320 31.64 17.25 6.18
N GLU A 321 31.09 17.35 7.40
CA GLU A 321 31.64 18.26 8.43
C GLU A 321 33.05 17.83 8.89
N LEU A 322 33.33 16.52 9.01
CA LEU A 322 34.67 16.01 9.31
C LEU A 322 35.66 16.32 8.18
N MET A 323 35.24 16.18 6.91
CA MET A 323 36.06 16.56 5.75
C MET A 323 36.37 18.06 5.76
N THR A 324 35.42 18.91 6.15
CA THR A 324 35.65 20.36 6.28
C THR A 324 36.64 20.70 7.39
N LYS A 325 36.78 19.87 8.44
CA LYS A 325 37.77 20.10 9.52
C LYS A 325 39.19 19.77 9.08
N THR A 326 39.36 18.90 8.10
CA THR A 326 40.66 18.41 7.62
C THR A 326 41.07 19.02 6.28
N GLY A 327 40.12 19.59 5.53
CA GLY A 327 40.33 20.18 4.20
C GLY A 327 40.66 21.67 4.17
N PHE A 328 40.91 22.16 2.95
CA PHE A 328 41.27 23.56 2.66
C PHE A 328 40.04 24.40 2.30
N ARG A 329 39.61 25.27 3.23
CA ARG A 329 38.45 26.14 3.01
C ARG A 329 38.64 27.10 1.84
N ASN A 330 37.78 26.98 0.83
CA ASN A 330 37.73 27.87 -0.32
C ASN A 330 36.45 28.72 -0.29
N LYS A 331 36.60 30.03 -0.03
CA LYS A 331 35.47 30.98 0.01
C LYS A 331 34.75 31.13 -1.34
N GLY A 332 35.45 30.91 -2.47
CA GLY A 332 34.85 30.98 -3.80
C GLY A 332 33.85 29.84 -4.04
N VAL A 333 34.25 28.62 -3.69
CA VAL A 333 33.40 27.42 -3.78
C VAL A 333 32.20 27.54 -2.84
N GLN A 334 32.41 28.02 -1.61
CA GLN A 334 31.31 28.28 -0.67
C GLN A 334 30.31 29.29 -1.24
N LYS A 335 30.77 30.42 -1.79
CA LYS A 335 29.90 31.42 -2.44
C LYS A 335 29.14 30.84 -3.64
N PHE A 336 29.77 29.97 -4.43
CA PHE A 336 29.10 29.30 -5.54
C PHE A 336 27.97 28.38 -5.04
N ILE A 337 28.24 27.54 -4.05
CA ILE A 337 27.21 26.66 -3.46
C ILE A 337 26.07 27.48 -2.84
N ASP A 338 26.38 28.53 -2.07
CA ASP A 338 25.35 29.39 -1.48
C ASP A 338 24.55 30.17 -2.54
N ARG A 339 25.12 30.43 -3.73
CA ARG A 339 24.41 31.05 -4.86
C ARG A 339 23.43 30.08 -5.51
N ILE A 340 23.80 28.80 -5.63
CA ILE A 340 22.97 27.79 -6.31
C ILE A 340 21.97 27.11 -5.37
N ALA A 341 22.28 26.99 -4.09
CA ALA A 341 21.45 26.31 -3.09
C ALA A 341 19.95 26.70 -3.10
N PRO A 342 19.57 27.99 -3.25
CA PRO A 342 18.17 28.41 -3.25
C PRO A 342 17.32 27.83 -4.38
N TRP A 343 17.94 27.42 -5.50
CA TRP A 343 17.22 26.79 -6.61
C TRP A 343 17.38 25.26 -6.61
N THR A 344 18.53 24.71 -6.21
CA THR A 344 18.81 23.28 -6.42
C THR A 344 18.12 22.43 -5.37
N ARG A 345 18.02 22.90 -4.11
CA ARG A 345 17.31 22.16 -3.05
C ARG A 345 15.81 21.99 -3.33
N PRO A 346 15.05 23.06 -3.67
CA PRO A 346 13.63 22.90 -3.98
C PRO A 346 13.39 22.05 -5.24
N ILE A 347 14.23 22.19 -6.28
CA ILE A 347 14.11 21.37 -7.50
C ILE A 347 14.27 19.88 -7.17
N MET A 348 15.27 19.51 -6.37
CA MET A 348 15.47 18.11 -5.95
C MET A 348 14.31 17.61 -5.09
N PHE A 349 13.76 18.47 -4.22
CA PHE A 349 12.58 18.14 -3.41
C PHE A 349 11.33 17.91 -4.28
N TYR A 350 11.06 18.78 -5.24
CA TYR A 350 9.93 18.64 -6.18
C TYR A 350 10.09 17.43 -7.09
N ALA A 351 11.30 17.14 -7.57
CA ALA A 351 11.58 15.92 -8.33
C ALA A 351 11.30 14.66 -7.50
N ALA A 352 11.73 14.63 -6.24
CA ALA A 352 11.48 13.51 -5.34
C ALA A 352 9.98 13.32 -5.04
N VAL A 353 9.25 14.41 -4.76
CA VAL A 353 7.81 14.35 -4.49
C VAL A 353 7.02 13.97 -5.74
N THR A 354 7.44 14.44 -6.90
CA THR A 354 6.75 14.12 -8.16
C THR A 354 6.93 12.67 -8.53
N THR A 355 8.15 12.13 -8.37
CA THR A 355 8.41 10.69 -8.54
C THR A 355 7.47 9.87 -7.64
N LEU A 356 7.30 10.32 -6.39
CA LEU A 356 6.39 9.70 -5.42
C LEU A 356 4.91 9.80 -5.84
N VAL A 357 4.46 10.97 -6.33
CA VAL A 357 3.04 11.20 -6.68
C VAL A 357 2.65 10.52 -7.99
N ILE A 358 3.50 10.56 -9.01
CA ILE A 358 3.24 9.91 -10.29
C ILE A 358 3.34 8.38 -10.15
N GLY A 359 4.00 7.88 -9.10
CA GLY A 359 4.20 6.44 -8.92
C GLY A 359 5.09 5.84 -10.02
N LEU A 360 5.94 6.67 -10.62
CA LEU A 360 7.06 6.20 -11.42
C LEU A 360 7.96 5.45 -10.45
N GLY A 361 8.07 4.12 -10.60
CA GLY A 361 8.90 3.25 -9.77
C GLY A 361 10.40 3.49 -9.95
N TRP A 362 10.82 4.75 -10.10
CA TRP A 362 12.21 5.13 -10.21
C TRP A 362 12.90 4.91 -8.87
N ASP A 363 14.03 4.23 -8.94
CA ASP A 363 14.90 4.02 -7.81
C ASP A 363 15.61 5.36 -7.44
N LEU A 364 15.13 6.02 -6.38
CA LEU A 364 15.72 7.27 -5.90
C LEU A 364 17.08 7.06 -5.23
N THR A 365 17.46 5.82 -4.87
CA THR A 365 18.70 5.55 -4.15
C THR A 365 19.95 5.83 -4.97
N GLY A 366 19.82 5.83 -6.30
CA GLY A 366 20.91 6.19 -7.22
C GLY A 366 21.18 7.70 -7.31
N PHE A 367 20.26 8.55 -6.84
CA PHE A 367 20.34 10.01 -6.92
C PHE A 367 20.66 10.67 -5.58
N GLU A 368 20.96 9.88 -4.54
CA GLU A 368 21.32 10.36 -3.21
C GLU A 368 22.50 9.57 -2.63
N PRO A 369 23.40 10.20 -1.86
CA PRO A 369 24.63 9.58 -1.38
C PRO A 369 24.43 8.66 -0.17
N PHE A 370 23.21 8.49 0.31
CA PHE A 370 22.95 7.81 1.59
C PHE A 370 23.18 6.30 1.50
N SER A 371 22.88 5.68 0.36
CA SER A 371 23.12 4.26 0.12
C SER A 371 24.62 3.93 0.04
N ALA A 372 25.50 4.90 -0.22
CA ALA A 372 26.96 4.68 -0.28
C ALA A 372 27.58 4.19 1.03
N PHE A 373 26.90 4.34 2.17
CA PHE A 373 27.29 3.73 3.45
C PHE A 373 27.09 2.22 3.49
N LEU A 374 26.41 1.66 2.48
CA LEU A 374 26.25 0.23 2.21
C LEU A 374 26.93 -0.11 0.87
N PRO A 375 28.26 -0.03 0.77
CA PRO A 375 28.98 -0.11 -0.50
C PRO A 375 28.77 -1.42 -1.27
N ALA A 376 28.39 -2.50 -0.57
CA ALA A 376 28.10 -3.79 -1.20
C ALA A 376 26.77 -3.81 -2.00
N SER A 377 25.82 -2.92 -1.69
CA SER A 377 24.50 -2.85 -2.33
C SER A 377 24.21 -1.49 -2.99
N ALA A 378 25.06 -0.49 -2.74
CA ALA A 378 24.88 0.86 -3.26
C ALA A 378 24.99 0.89 -4.80
N PRO A 379 24.08 1.59 -5.50
CA PRO A 379 24.29 1.92 -6.90
C PRO A 379 25.61 2.66 -7.12
N VAL A 380 26.29 2.40 -8.24
CA VAL A 380 27.55 3.07 -8.59
C VAL A 380 27.37 4.59 -8.61
N SER A 381 26.23 5.08 -9.10
CA SER A 381 25.91 6.50 -9.11
C SER A 381 25.88 7.12 -7.71
N ALA A 382 25.32 6.42 -6.72
CA ALA A 382 25.27 6.89 -5.35
C ALA A 382 26.67 6.98 -4.72
N ILE A 383 27.55 6.01 -5.00
CA ILE A 383 28.95 6.02 -4.56
C ILE A 383 29.69 7.21 -5.20
N VAL A 384 29.53 7.41 -6.51
CA VAL A 384 30.15 8.52 -7.24
C VAL A 384 29.70 9.87 -6.67
N ILE A 385 28.39 10.05 -6.45
CA ILE A 385 27.83 11.25 -5.82
C ILE A 385 28.42 11.44 -4.41
N ALA A 386 28.45 10.39 -3.58
CA ALA A 386 28.99 10.46 -2.23
C ALA A 386 30.47 10.90 -2.23
N VAL A 387 31.31 10.28 -3.05
CA VAL A 387 32.73 10.62 -3.18
C VAL A 387 32.91 12.05 -3.67
N LEU A 388 32.18 12.45 -4.73
CA LEU A 388 32.25 13.80 -5.28
C LEU A 388 31.90 14.86 -4.24
N PHE A 389 30.83 14.66 -3.48
CA PHE A 389 30.41 15.62 -2.46
C PHE A 389 31.28 15.59 -1.19
N LEU A 390 31.95 14.47 -0.89
CA LEU A 390 32.95 14.41 0.17
C LEU A 390 34.24 15.14 -0.20
N ILE A 391 34.70 15.02 -1.46
CA ILE A 391 35.82 15.82 -2.00
C ILE A 391 35.46 17.31 -1.95
N LEU A 392 34.25 17.67 -2.41
CA LEU A 392 33.77 19.04 -2.36
C LEU A 392 33.68 19.54 -0.90
N ALA A 393 33.35 18.68 0.06
CA ALA A 393 33.27 19.03 1.48
C ALA A 393 34.62 19.36 2.13
N SER A 394 35.74 18.98 1.50
CA SER A 394 37.07 19.48 1.88
C SER A 394 37.22 20.98 1.61
N PHE A 395 36.47 21.54 0.66
CA PHE A 395 36.55 22.95 0.26
C PHE A 395 35.46 23.84 0.85
N THR A 396 34.30 23.27 1.15
CA THR A 396 33.10 24.00 1.60
C THR A 396 32.34 23.20 2.66
N ASN A 397 31.58 23.87 3.53
CA ASN A 397 30.91 23.17 4.63
C ASN A 397 29.60 22.53 4.16
N ARG A 398 29.51 21.20 4.22
CA ARG A 398 28.31 20.40 3.92
C ARG A 398 27.65 20.74 2.56
N PRO A 399 28.38 20.65 1.43
CA PRO A 399 27.88 21.05 0.12
C PRO A 399 26.60 20.33 -0.32
N TRP A 400 26.47 19.02 -0.06
CA TRP A 400 25.25 18.28 -0.40
C TRP A 400 24.08 18.73 0.47
N CYS A 401 24.28 18.80 1.78
CA CYS A 401 23.19 19.15 2.72
C CYS A 401 22.69 20.58 2.49
N ARG A 402 23.57 21.50 2.09
CA ARG A 402 23.22 22.90 1.82
C ARG A 402 22.75 23.16 0.39
N GLY A 403 23.13 22.32 -0.57
CA GLY A 403 22.86 22.58 -1.99
C GLY A 403 21.84 21.64 -2.62
N PHE A 404 21.74 20.38 -2.20
CA PHE A 404 21.09 19.34 -3.01
C PHE A 404 20.19 18.38 -2.22
N CYS A 405 20.26 18.36 -0.89
CA CYS A 405 19.57 17.37 -0.08
C CYS A 405 18.04 17.61 -0.01
N PRO A 406 17.20 16.74 -0.63
CA PRO A 406 15.74 16.87 -0.61
C PRO A 406 15.15 16.65 0.80
N VAL A 407 15.71 15.73 1.59
CA VAL A 407 15.29 15.48 2.98
C VAL A 407 15.55 16.70 3.87
N GLY A 408 16.65 17.40 3.63
CA GLY A 408 16.94 18.64 4.34
C GLY A 408 15.91 19.72 4.02
N GLU A 409 15.56 19.87 2.74
CA GLU A 409 14.55 20.84 2.29
C GLU A 409 13.18 20.55 2.91
N PHE A 410 12.77 19.27 2.92
CA PHE A 410 11.55 18.84 3.58
C PHE A 410 11.46 19.30 5.04
N PHE A 411 12.54 19.12 5.82
CA PHE A 411 12.56 19.56 7.21
C PHE A 411 12.56 21.09 7.38
N ASP A 412 13.28 21.81 6.53
CA ASP A 412 13.28 23.27 6.55
C ASP A 412 11.87 23.82 6.23
N CYS A 413 11.14 23.18 5.30
CA CYS A 413 9.76 23.53 4.97
C CYS A 413 8.78 23.28 6.12
N ILE A 414 8.88 22.13 6.81
CA ILE A 414 8.11 21.85 8.03
C ILE A 414 8.37 22.94 9.08
N GLY A 415 9.63 23.30 9.25
CA GLY A 415 10.08 24.33 10.17
C GLY A 415 9.47 25.71 9.92
N ALA A 416 9.44 26.10 8.65
CA ALA A 416 8.84 27.35 8.21
C ALA A 416 7.31 27.35 8.45
N GLY A 417 6.63 26.24 8.19
CA GLY A 417 5.18 26.08 8.43
C GLY A 417 4.77 26.16 9.90
N LEU A 418 5.63 25.72 10.82
CA LEU A 418 5.41 25.83 12.28
C LEU A 418 5.62 27.24 12.84
N GLY A 419 5.73 28.27 11.99
CA GLY A 419 5.77 29.68 12.42
C GLY A 419 7.11 30.13 13.00
N THR A 420 8.20 29.39 12.80
CA THR A 420 9.52 29.74 13.35
C THR A 420 10.37 30.64 12.43
N SER A 421 9.76 31.25 11.41
CA SER A 421 10.41 32.14 10.44
C SER A 421 10.82 33.47 11.08
N GLY A 422 11.91 33.43 11.84
CA GLY A 422 12.42 34.59 12.54
C GLY A 422 13.58 34.23 13.43
N LYS A 423 14.69 33.72 12.85
CA LYS A 423 16.08 33.79 13.40
C LYS A 423 17.11 32.98 12.58
N THR A 424 17.06 33.00 11.24
CA THR A 424 18.23 32.58 10.47
C THR A 424 19.23 33.73 10.47
N LYS A 425 20.08 33.81 11.51
CA LYS A 425 21.22 34.74 11.56
C LYS A 425 22.22 34.38 10.45
N SER A 426 22.04 34.92 9.26
CA SER A 426 23.13 35.12 8.32
C SER A 426 23.94 36.33 8.79
N LYS A 427 25.10 36.07 9.41
CA LYS A 427 26.10 37.10 9.73
C LYS A 427 26.81 37.48 8.43
N ASN A 428 26.20 38.36 7.64
CA ASN A 428 26.81 39.34 6.72
C ASN A 428 25.87 39.67 5.55
N SER A 429 25.11 40.76 5.71
CA SER A 429 24.92 41.79 4.69
C SER A 429 24.01 42.88 5.29
N ASN A 430 24.54 44.09 5.41
CA ASN A 430 23.72 45.30 5.43
C ASN A 430 22.76 45.22 4.23
N GLU A 431 21.45 45.20 4.45
CA GLU A 431 20.45 45.96 3.69
C GLU A 431 19.00 45.62 4.09
N ARG A 432 18.26 46.70 4.35
CA ARG A 432 16.81 46.93 4.21
C ARG A 432 15.83 46.14 5.08
N ASN A 433 15.24 46.90 6.01
CA ASN A 433 13.86 46.74 6.49
C ASN A 433 12.91 46.53 5.31
N GLY A 434 12.45 45.31 5.12
CA GLY A 434 11.26 44.97 4.35
C GLY A 434 10.44 44.00 5.18
N LYS A 435 9.13 44.23 5.29
CA LYS A 435 8.19 43.27 5.90
C LYS A 435 8.49 41.87 5.33
N ASN A 436 8.60 40.86 6.21
CA ASN A 436 8.75 39.46 5.82
C ASN A 436 7.45 38.97 5.13
N GLU A 437 7.21 39.42 3.91
CA GLU A 437 6.21 38.83 3.04
C GLU A 437 6.76 37.49 2.54
N MET A 438 6.09 36.40 2.91
CA MET A 438 6.45 35.07 2.43
C MET A 438 6.31 35.02 0.91
N THR A 439 7.37 34.62 0.23
CA THR A 439 7.35 34.45 -1.23
C THR A 439 6.41 33.29 -1.61
N GLY A 440 5.77 33.35 -2.78
CA GLY A 440 4.84 32.29 -3.24
C GLY A 440 5.42 30.87 -3.16
N HIS A 441 6.70 30.73 -3.50
CA HIS A 441 7.47 29.48 -3.35
C HIS A 441 7.48 28.90 -1.93
N GLN A 442 7.67 29.76 -0.93
CA GLN A 442 7.71 29.34 0.46
C GLN A 442 6.35 28.83 0.93
N ILE A 443 5.25 29.44 0.45
CA ILE A 443 3.89 28.98 0.74
C ILE A 443 3.64 27.60 0.13
N THR A 444 3.97 27.43 -1.15
CA THR A 444 3.83 26.15 -1.86
C THR A 444 4.58 25.02 -1.17
N ASN A 445 5.85 25.27 -0.83
CA ASN A 445 6.71 24.32 -0.12
C ASN A 445 6.17 23.92 1.25
N ILE A 446 5.65 24.88 2.02
CA ILE A 446 5.02 24.62 3.32
C ILE A 446 3.77 23.76 3.15
N LEU A 447 2.89 24.10 2.20
CA LEU A 447 1.67 23.33 1.94
C LEU A 447 1.97 21.89 1.50
N LEU A 448 2.99 21.71 0.66
CA LEU A 448 3.40 20.40 0.16
C LEU A 448 4.05 19.56 1.27
N ALA A 449 4.91 20.15 2.10
CA ALA A 449 5.47 19.49 3.27
C ALA A 449 4.38 19.12 4.30
N ALA A 450 3.40 20.00 4.53
CA ALA A 450 2.26 19.71 5.39
C ALA A 450 1.39 18.58 4.84
N ALA A 451 1.13 18.55 3.53
CA ALA A 451 0.40 17.46 2.88
C ALA A 451 1.13 16.12 3.04
N LEU A 452 2.45 16.08 2.83
CA LEU A 452 3.27 14.88 3.05
C LEU A 452 3.25 14.43 4.52
N LEU A 453 3.27 15.38 5.46
CA LEU A 453 3.18 15.08 6.90
C LEU A 453 1.81 14.52 7.29
N VAL A 454 0.72 15.01 6.69
CA VAL A 454 -0.62 14.43 6.85
C VAL A 454 -0.68 13.00 6.29
N LEU A 455 -0.04 12.74 5.15
CA LEU A 455 0.05 11.39 4.58
C LEU A 455 0.87 10.42 5.45
N LEU A 456 1.88 10.92 6.17
CA LEU A 456 2.67 10.15 7.13
C LEU A 456 1.90 9.81 8.41
N VAL A 457 1.04 10.71 8.88
CA VAL A 457 0.32 10.59 10.17
C VAL A 457 -1.06 9.96 10.02
N LYS A 458 -1.65 9.95 8.82
CA LYS A 458 -2.87 9.19 8.56
C LYS A 458 -2.64 7.76 9.06
N PRO A 459 -3.48 7.22 9.98
CA PRO A 459 -3.43 5.82 10.27
C PRO A 459 -3.63 5.15 8.92
N HIS A 460 -2.57 4.49 8.43
CA HIS A 460 -2.71 3.52 7.38
C HIS A 460 -3.51 2.42 8.05
N LEU A 461 -4.85 2.57 8.00
CA LEU A 461 -5.76 1.44 7.98
C LEU A 461 -5.00 0.37 7.20
N PRO A 462 -4.84 -0.85 7.75
CA PRO A 462 -4.08 -1.89 7.10
C PRO A 462 -4.50 -1.82 5.65
N VAL A 463 -3.53 -1.58 4.76
CA VAL A 463 -3.79 -1.60 3.33
C VAL A 463 -4.31 -3.00 3.11
N THR A 464 -5.64 -3.14 3.16
CA THR A 464 -6.32 -4.32 2.70
C THR A 464 -5.80 -4.41 1.31
N LEU A 465 -5.06 -5.48 1.04
CA LEU A 465 -4.55 -5.84 -0.27
C LEU A 465 -5.69 -5.67 -1.27
N THR A 466 -5.81 -4.48 -1.80
CA THR A 466 -6.42 -4.23 -3.08
C THR A 466 -5.34 -4.73 -4.02
N SER A 467 -5.47 -6.02 -4.32
CA SER A 467 -4.95 -6.62 -5.53
C SER A 467 -5.46 -5.76 -6.67
N ALA A 468 -4.61 -4.84 -7.12
CA ALA A 468 -4.79 -4.19 -8.39
C ALA A 468 -4.49 -5.23 -9.47
N GLY A 469 -5.56 -5.97 -9.78
CA GLY A 469 -5.97 -6.51 -11.08
C GLY A 469 -6.19 -8.02 -11.19
N VAL A 470 -7.09 -8.51 -10.34
CA VAL A 470 -8.26 -9.09 -10.99
C VAL A 470 -9.29 -7.98 -10.98
N THR A 471 -9.86 -7.65 -12.13
CA THR A 471 -11.02 -6.76 -12.22
C THR A 471 -12.20 -7.41 -11.48
N THR A 472 -12.19 -7.33 -10.15
CA THR A 472 -13.38 -7.40 -9.32
C THR A 472 -13.59 -5.99 -8.81
N ASN A 473 -14.45 -5.25 -9.49
CA ASN A 473 -15.12 -4.08 -8.92
C ASN A 473 -15.86 -4.55 -7.65
N GLY A 474 -15.19 -4.56 -6.52
CA GLY A 474 -15.75 -4.98 -5.26
C GLY A 474 -15.03 -4.26 -4.14
N ALA A 475 -15.74 -3.33 -3.50
CA ALA A 475 -15.29 -2.77 -2.24
C ALA A 475 -15.20 -3.89 -1.16
N ASP A 476 -14.44 -3.68 -0.09
CA ASP A 476 -14.35 -4.60 1.05
C ASP A 476 -15.75 -5.00 1.55
N THR A 477 -15.98 -6.25 1.93
CA THR A 477 -17.33 -6.76 2.26
C THR A 477 -18.04 -5.94 3.32
N LEU A 478 -17.36 -5.54 4.41
CA LEU A 478 -17.96 -4.71 5.44
C LEU A 478 -18.26 -3.31 4.89
N SER A 479 -17.36 -2.76 4.08
CA SER A 479 -17.61 -1.49 3.40
C SER A 479 -18.81 -1.54 2.47
N VAL A 480 -19.03 -2.64 1.73
CA VAL A 480 -20.22 -2.87 0.89
C VAL A 480 -21.47 -2.94 1.74
N ILE A 481 -21.46 -3.74 2.81
CA ILE A 481 -22.59 -3.89 3.73
C ILE A 481 -23.00 -2.54 4.33
N HIS A 482 -22.03 -1.75 4.81
CA HIS A 482 -22.31 -0.45 5.42
C HIS A 482 -22.62 0.65 4.40
N SER A 483 -22.12 0.54 3.16
CA SER A 483 -22.40 1.50 2.09
C SER A 483 -23.70 1.22 1.35
N ARG A 484 -24.21 -0.01 1.38
CA ARG A 484 -25.44 -0.41 0.70
C ARG A 484 -26.58 0.53 1.09
N LYS A 485 -27.21 1.11 0.08
CA LYS A 485 -28.36 2.01 0.21
C LYS A 485 -29.43 1.69 -0.82
N SER A 486 -30.69 1.98 -0.50
CA SER A 486 -31.79 1.79 -1.44
C SER A 486 -31.77 2.89 -2.49
N VAL A 487 -31.42 2.55 -3.72
CA VAL A 487 -31.40 3.49 -4.86
C VAL A 487 -32.73 3.38 -5.59
N ARG A 488 -33.35 4.52 -5.88
CA ARG A 488 -34.69 4.60 -6.51
C ARG A 488 -34.73 5.49 -7.75
N LYS A 489 -33.60 6.03 -8.17
CA LYS A 489 -33.40 6.82 -9.38
C LYS A 489 -32.18 6.28 -10.12
N TYR A 490 -32.30 6.15 -11.43
CA TYR A 490 -31.30 5.48 -12.25
C TYR A 490 -31.01 6.32 -13.49
N THR A 491 -29.77 6.26 -13.95
CA THR A 491 -29.37 6.85 -15.23
C THR A 491 -29.89 6.01 -16.39
N ASP A 492 -29.75 6.55 -17.61
CA ASP A 492 -30.16 5.83 -18.83
C ASP A 492 -29.23 4.68 -19.24
N LYS A 493 -28.13 4.46 -18.52
CA LYS A 493 -27.16 3.40 -18.81
C LYS A 493 -27.75 2.01 -18.53
N ALA A 494 -27.77 1.15 -19.55
CA ALA A 494 -28.15 -0.27 -19.43
C ALA A 494 -27.22 -1.04 -18.47
N VAL A 495 -27.78 -2.06 -17.80
CA VAL A 495 -27.01 -2.97 -16.94
C VAL A 495 -26.46 -4.11 -17.79
N GLU A 496 -25.17 -4.36 -17.69
CA GLU A 496 -24.49 -5.41 -18.46
C GLU A 496 -24.98 -6.81 -18.03
N GLU A 497 -25.23 -7.72 -18.99
CA GLU A 497 -25.73 -9.08 -18.73
C GLU A 497 -24.82 -9.87 -17.79
N GLU A 498 -23.50 -9.71 -17.94
CA GLU A 498 -22.50 -10.30 -17.05
C GLU A 498 -22.69 -9.86 -15.59
N LYS A 499 -23.09 -8.61 -15.35
CA LYS A 499 -23.40 -8.14 -14.00
C LYS A 499 -24.67 -8.78 -13.49
N MET A 500 -25.70 -8.93 -14.32
CA MET A 500 -26.95 -9.60 -13.95
C MET A 500 -26.72 -11.07 -13.56
N ASP A 501 -25.89 -11.80 -14.29
CA ASP A 501 -25.50 -13.18 -13.93
C ASP A 501 -24.80 -13.21 -12.55
N LYS A 502 -23.86 -12.29 -12.30
CA LYS A 502 -23.20 -12.16 -10.99
C LYS A 502 -24.18 -11.88 -9.85
N LEU A 503 -25.19 -11.05 -10.08
CA LEU A 503 -26.24 -10.77 -9.08
C LEU A 503 -27.02 -12.04 -8.73
N VAL A 504 -27.50 -12.76 -9.74
CA VAL A 504 -28.28 -13.99 -9.53
C VAL A 504 -27.43 -15.08 -8.85
N ARG A 505 -26.17 -15.26 -9.26
CA ARG A 505 -25.22 -16.18 -8.59
C ARG A 505 -24.99 -15.83 -7.13
N ALA A 506 -24.91 -14.53 -6.80
CA ALA A 506 -24.80 -14.09 -5.41
C ALA A 506 -26.06 -14.48 -4.61
N GLY A 507 -27.25 -14.30 -5.21
CA GLY A 507 -28.51 -14.78 -4.62
C GLY A 507 -28.51 -16.28 -4.35
N MET A 508 -28.04 -17.09 -5.31
CA MET A 508 -27.93 -18.56 -5.18
C MET A 508 -26.90 -19.03 -4.14
N ALA A 509 -26.02 -18.14 -3.67
CA ALA A 509 -25.02 -18.46 -2.64
C ALA A 509 -25.53 -18.22 -1.21
N ALA A 510 -26.80 -17.84 -1.03
CA ALA A 510 -27.40 -17.68 0.30
C ALA A 510 -27.47 -19.01 1.07
N PRO A 511 -27.61 -19.00 2.40
CA PRO A 511 -27.96 -20.20 3.15
C PRO A 511 -29.41 -20.62 2.88
N THR A 512 -29.73 -21.91 3.02
CA THR A 512 -31.12 -22.40 3.06
C THR A 512 -31.38 -23.43 4.12
N ALA A 513 -32.61 -23.45 4.62
CA ALA A 513 -33.05 -24.46 5.55
C ALA A 513 -32.91 -25.87 4.93
N ALA A 514 -32.14 -26.73 5.58
CA ALA A 514 -31.84 -28.10 5.13
C ALA A 514 -31.33 -28.20 3.67
N ASP A 515 -30.63 -27.17 3.18
CA ASP A 515 -30.11 -27.07 1.81
C ASP A 515 -31.19 -27.28 0.72
N LYS A 516 -32.44 -26.87 1.01
CA LYS A 516 -33.58 -27.08 0.10
C LYS A 516 -33.55 -26.21 -1.16
N ARG A 517 -32.83 -25.07 -1.12
CA ARG A 517 -32.68 -24.16 -2.27
C ARG A 517 -34.03 -23.78 -2.92
N PRO A 518 -35.02 -23.30 -2.14
CA PRO A 518 -36.35 -23.02 -2.66
C PRO A 518 -36.43 -21.72 -3.46
N TRP A 519 -35.36 -20.95 -3.64
CA TRP A 519 -35.40 -19.76 -4.48
C TRP A 519 -35.50 -20.12 -5.97
N ASP A 520 -36.28 -19.34 -6.71
CA ASP A 520 -36.24 -19.21 -8.15
C ASP A 520 -36.15 -17.69 -8.48
N PHE A 521 -35.52 -17.34 -9.60
CA PHE A 521 -35.28 -15.93 -9.98
C PHE A 521 -35.84 -15.65 -11.37
N VAL A 522 -36.61 -14.58 -11.52
CA VAL A 522 -37.04 -14.07 -12.82
C VAL A 522 -36.30 -12.77 -13.12
N VAL A 523 -35.41 -12.80 -14.10
CA VAL A 523 -34.67 -11.61 -14.56
C VAL A 523 -35.51 -10.90 -15.62
N VAL A 524 -35.81 -9.62 -15.40
CA VAL A 524 -36.68 -8.82 -16.27
C VAL A 524 -35.91 -7.62 -16.80
N THR A 525 -35.68 -7.59 -18.11
CA THR A 525 -35.08 -6.46 -18.84
C THR A 525 -36.05 -5.83 -19.83
N ASP A 526 -37.16 -6.50 -20.15
CA ASP A 526 -38.20 -5.98 -21.03
C ASP A 526 -38.92 -4.77 -20.39
N ARG A 527 -38.92 -3.65 -21.11
CA ARG A 527 -39.49 -2.37 -20.66
C ARG A 527 -40.99 -2.49 -20.36
N THR A 528 -41.74 -3.19 -21.22
CA THR A 528 -43.20 -3.31 -21.07
C THR A 528 -43.57 -4.11 -19.83
N THR A 529 -42.79 -5.15 -19.53
CA THR A 529 -42.95 -5.97 -18.33
C THR A 529 -42.58 -5.16 -17.09
N LEU A 530 -41.45 -4.43 -17.09
CA LEU A 530 -41.08 -3.54 -15.98
C LEU A 530 -42.15 -2.49 -15.67
N ASP A 531 -42.81 -1.94 -16.68
CA ASP A 531 -43.91 -0.99 -16.52
C ASP A 531 -45.14 -1.63 -15.86
N LYS A 532 -45.55 -2.82 -16.32
CA LYS A 532 -46.64 -3.58 -15.70
C LYS A 532 -46.34 -3.92 -14.24
N LEU A 533 -45.11 -4.34 -13.93
CA LEU A 533 -44.68 -4.61 -12.54
C LEU A 533 -44.77 -3.33 -11.69
N ALA A 534 -44.39 -2.18 -12.25
CA ALA A 534 -44.50 -0.87 -11.57
C ALA A 534 -45.94 -0.45 -11.29
N ASP A 535 -46.89 -0.87 -12.13
CA ASP A 535 -48.30 -0.53 -11.97
C ASP A 535 -48.97 -1.34 -10.86
N VAL A 536 -48.61 -2.63 -10.71
CA VAL A 536 -49.06 -3.49 -9.60
C VAL A 536 -48.43 -3.08 -8.25
N LEU A 537 -47.17 -2.65 -8.26
CA LEU A 537 -46.45 -2.29 -7.03
C LEU A 537 -46.61 -0.81 -6.72
N GLU A 538 -47.48 -0.48 -5.76
CA GLU A 538 -47.76 0.89 -5.29
C GLU A 538 -46.48 1.72 -5.06
N TYR A 539 -45.53 1.17 -4.29
CA TYR A 539 -44.24 1.81 -3.99
C TYR A 539 -43.11 1.44 -4.97
N GLY A 540 -43.45 0.73 -6.05
CA GLY A 540 -42.52 0.22 -7.05
C GLY A 540 -42.31 1.13 -8.26
N LYS A 541 -42.77 2.39 -8.22
CA LYS A 541 -42.76 3.31 -9.38
C LYS A 541 -41.37 3.56 -9.99
N MET A 542 -40.29 3.35 -9.23
CA MET A 542 -38.93 3.41 -9.77
C MET A 542 -38.66 2.36 -10.86
N LEU A 543 -39.44 1.29 -10.94
CA LEU A 543 -39.35 0.30 -12.02
C LEU A 543 -39.57 0.94 -13.39
N LYS A 544 -40.36 2.03 -13.49
CA LYS A 544 -40.58 2.79 -14.74
C LYS A 544 -39.31 3.36 -15.37
N GLN A 545 -38.27 3.57 -14.56
CA GLN A 545 -36.96 4.10 -14.98
C GLN A 545 -35.81 3.11 -14.78
N ALA A 546 -36.01 2.03 -14.02
CA ALA A 546 -35.02 0.97 -13.86
C ALA A 546 -34.72 0.30 -15.20
N LYS A 547 -33.48 -0.16 -15.38
CA LYS A 547 -33.03 -0.83 -16.61
C LYS A 547 -33.12 -2.34 -16.54
N ALA A 548 -33.21 -2.88 -15.33
CA ALA A 548 -33.49 -4.29 -15.08
C ALA A 548 -34.21 -4.45 -13.73
N ALA A 549 -34.83 -5.61 -13.54
CA ALA A 549 -35.27 -6.08 -12.24
C ALA A 549 -34.99 -7.58 -12.07
N ILE A 550 -34.85 -8.03 -10.82
CA ILE A 550 -34.86 -9.44 -10.46
C ILE A 550 -36.04 -9.67 -9.53
N VAL A 551 -36.93 -10.58 -9.89
CA VAL A 551 -38.02 -11.04 -9.02
C VAL A 551 -37.55 -12.30 -8.33
N VAL A 552 -37.48 -12.27 -7.00
CA VAL A 552 -37.11 -13.44 -6.19
C VAL A 552 -38.39 -14.15 -5.80
N CYS A 553 -38.49 -15.43 -6.13
CA CYS A 553 -39.66 -16.27 -5.89
C CYS A 553 -39.30 -17.47 -5.00
N GLY A 554 -40.23 -17.89 -4.15
CA GLY A 554 -40.15 -19.16 -3.42
C GLY A 554 -40.87 -20.28 -4.16
N ASN A 555 -40.18 -21.39 -4.35
CA ASN A 555 -40.68 -22.62 -4.92
C ASN A 555 -41.12 -23.58 -3.82
N LEU A 556 -42.44 -23.61 -3.58
CA LEU A 556 -43.02 -24.42 -2.52
C LEU A 556 -42.91 -25.93 -2.75
N ASN A 557 -42.56 -26.39 -3.96
CA ASN A 557 -42.25 -27.81 -4.17
C ASN A 557 -40.90 -28.22 -3.56
N LYS A 558 -39.98 -27.26 -3.39
CA LYS A 558 -38.66 -27.49 -2.82
C LYS A 558 -38.61 -27.14 -1.33
N ALA A 559 -39.53 -26.27 -0.88
CA ALA A 559 -39.61 -25.85 0.51
C ALA A 559 -39.74 -27.04 1.49
N LEU A 560 -39.41 -26.79 2.76
CA LEU A 560 -39.65 -27.78 3.80
C LEU A 560 -41.14 -28.09 3.94
N PRO A 561 -41.51 -29.32 4.34
CA PRO A 561 -42.91 -29.66 4.57
C PRO A 561 -43.41 -29.19 5.95
N GLY A 562 -44.73 -29.20 6.14
CA GLY A 562 -45.38 -28.95 7.43
C GLY A 562 -45.11 -27.55 7.97
N ASP A 563 -44.96 -27.44 9.29
CA ASP A 563 -44.78 -26.17 10.00
C ASP A 563 -43.49 -25.42 9.61
N ALA A 564 -42.53 -26.13 9.01
CA ALA A 564 -41.28 -25.56 8.52
C ALA A 564 -41.40 -24.98 7.09
N ALA A 565 -42.53 -25.17 6.40
CA ALA A 565 -42.72 -24.64 5.05
C ALA A 565 -42.44 -23.14 4.92
N PRO A 566 -42.81 -22.26 5.86
CA PRO A 566 -42.55 -20.83 5.76
C PRO A 566 -41.07 -20.42 5.69
N PHE A 567 -40.10 -21.33 5.97
CA PHE A 567 -38.66 -21.02 5.87
C PHE A 567 -38.21 -20.53 4.49
N TRP A 568 -38.97 -20.81 3.43
CA TRP A 568 -38.71 -20.27 2.09
C TRP A 568 -38.62 -18.74 2.09
N VAL A 569 -39.33 -18.05 2.99
CA VAL A 569 -39.30 -16.59 3.12
C VAL A 569 -37.92 -16.13 3.60
N GLN A 570 -37.36 -16.77 4.64
CA GLN A 570 -36.03 -16.47 5.16
C GLN A 570 -34.95 -16.80 4.13
N ASP A 571 -35.06 -17.96 3.48
CA ASP A 571 -34.15 -18.41 2.43
C ASP A 571 -34.09 -17.40 1.27
N CYS A 572 -35.25 -17.00 0.75
CA CYS A 572 -35.34 -16.02 -0.33
C CYS A 572 -34.97 -14.59 0.13
N SER A 573 -35.17 -14.26 1.40
CA SER A 573 -34.75 -12.97 1.96
C SER A 573 -33.22 -12.86 2.04
N ALA A 574 -32.54 -13.94 2.43
CA ALA A 574 -31.09 -14.00 2.43
C ALA A 574 -30.53 -13.90 0.99
N ALA A 575 -31.14 -14.60 0.04
CA ALA A 575 -30.80 -14.48 -1.38
C ALA A 575 -30.98 -13.05 -1.89
N THR A 576 -32.05 -12.38 -1.47
CA THR A 576 -32.30 -10.98 -1.83
C THR A 576 -31.23 -10.05 -1.28
N GLU A 577 -30.82 -10.18 -0.02
CA GLU A 577 -29.76 -9.34 0.54
C GLU A 577 -28.42 -9.58 -0.17
N ASN A 578 -28.08 -10.83 -0.50
CA ASN A 578 -26.89 -11.13 -1.29
C ASN A 578 -26.91 -10.41 -2.66
N ILE A 579 -28.06 -10.39 -3.34
CA ILE A 579 -28.21 -9.65 -4.61
C ILE A 579 -27.99 -8.15 -4.40
N LEU A 580 -28.55 -7.56 -3.33
CA LEU A 580 -28.40 -6.14 -3.04
C LEU A 580 -26.95 -5.74 -2.73
N LEU A 581 -26.24 -6.58 -1.96
CA LEU A 581 -24.82 -6.39 -1.65
C LEU A 581 -23.96 -6.53 -2.91
N ALA A 582 -24.23 -7.54 -3.74
CA ALA A 582 -23.55 -7.72 -5.01
C ALA A 582 -23.75 -6.50 -5.93
N ALA A 583 -24.97 -5.96 -6.01
CA ALA A 583 -25.26 -4.76 -6.78
C ALA A 583 -24.43 -3.56 -6.31
N GLU A 584 -24.40 -3.28 -5.01
CA GLU A 584 -23.58 -2.21 -4.42
C GLU A 584 -22.09 -2.41 -4.74
N SER A 585 -21.57 -3.64 -4.60
CA SER A 585 -20.15 -3.94 -4.88
C SER A 585 -19.77 -3.65 -6.34
N LEU A 586 -20.69 -3.89 -7.27
CA LEU A 586 -20.51 -3.69 -8.72
C LEU A 586 -20.79 -2.25 -9.19
N GLY A 587 -21.00 -1.33 -8.25
CA GLY A 587 -21.33 0.08 -8.51
C GLY A 587 -22.75 0.30 -9.04
N LEU A 588 -23.65 -0.67 -8.87
CA LEU A 588 -25.05 -0.56 -9.21
C LEU A 588 -25.86 -0.07 -8.01
N GLY A 589 -26.99 0.56 -8.29
CA GLY A 589 -28.02 0.87 -7.33
C GLY A 589 -29.16 -0.15 -7.40
N ALA A 590 -29.65 -0.58 -6.25
CA ALA A 590 -30.80 -1.46 -6.17
C ALA A 590 -31.72 -1.14 -4.99
N VAL A 591 -32.97 -1.61 -5.05
CA VAL A 591 -33.92 -1.52 -3.93
C VAL A 591 -34.85 -2.73 -3.90
N TRP A 592 -35.06 -3.28 -2.70
CA TRP A 592 -36.09 -4.27 -2.42
C TRP A 592 -37.48 -3.63 -2.45
N ILE A 593 -38.37 -4.16 -3.29
CA ILE A 593 -39.79 -3.79 -3.36
C ILE A 593 -40.61 -5.01 -2.92
N GLY A 594 -41.24 -4.94 -1.75
CA GLY A 594 -41.94 -6.08 -1.16
C GLY A 594 -43.25 -6.42 -1.87
N ALA A 595 -43.44 -7.71 -2.15
CA ALA A 595 -44.68 -8.26 -2.69
C ALA A 595 -45.40 -9.13 -1.66
N TYR A 596 -44.82 -10.27 -1.28
CA TYR A 596 -45.32 -11.10 -0.18
C TYR A 596 -45.16 -10.36 1.16
N PRO A 597 -46.11 -10.47 2.12
CA PRO A 597 -47.29 -11.33 2.13
C PRO A 597 -48.58 -10.72 1.54
N LEU A 598 -48.50 -9.58 0.84
CA LEU A 598 -49.68 -8.89 0.32
C LEU A 598 -50.22 -9.60 -0.92
N GLN A 599 -51.36 -10.29 -0.78
CA GLN A 599 -51.87 -11.21 -1.82
C GLN A 599 -52.19 -10.53 -3.16
N ASP A 600 -52.70 -9.30 -3.15
CA ASP A 600 -52.96 -8.55 -4.39
C ASP A 600 -51.67 -8.30 -5.18
N ARG A 601 -50.55 -8.05 -4.49
CA ARG A 601 -49.23 -7.89 -5.13
C ARG A 601 -48.69 -9.23 -5.63
N VAL A 602 -48.78 -10.27 -4.81
CA VAL A 602 -48.30 -11.61 -5.16
C VAL A 602 -49.01 -12.14 -6.40
N SER A 603 -50.35 -12.10 -6.41
CA SER A 603 -51.19 -12.55 -7.54
C SER A 603 -50.98 -11.70 -8.79
N GLY A 604 -50.90 -10.37 -8.66
CA GLY A 604 -50.62 -9.48 -9.77
C GLY A 604 -49.25 -9.75 -10.42
N LEU A 605 -48.20 -9.95 -9.62
CA LEU A 605 -46.88 -10.32 -10.13
C LEU A 605 -46.88 -11.72 -10.77
N ALA A 606 -47.53 -12.69 -10.13
CA ALA A 606 -47.65 -14.05 -10.66
C ALA A 606 -48.35 -14.08 -12.02
N ALA A 607 -49.42 -13.29 -12.19
CA ALA A 607 -50.14 -13.18 -13.45
C ALA A 607 -49.29 -12.53 -14.56
N ILE A 608 -48.52 -11.48 -14.24
CA ILE A 608 -47.63 -10.82 -15.22
C ILE A 608 -46.49 -11.74 -15.66
N LEU A 609 -45.90 -12.48 -14.72
CA LEU A 609 -44.70 -13.29 -14.95
C LEU A 609 -45.03 -14.74 -15.36
N GLY A 610 -46.30 -15.14 -15.34
CA GLY A 610 -46.72 -16.51 -15.64
C GLY A 610 -46.24 -17.52 -14.59
N CYS A 611 -46.17 -17.12 -13.31
CA CYS A 611 -45.71 -18.01 -12.25
C CYS A 611 -46.66 -19.21 -12.07
N PRO A 612 -46.14 -20.45 -12.00
CA PRO A 612 -46.93 -21.61 -11.59
C PRO A 612 -47.49 -21.46 -10.16
N GLU A 613 -48.56 -22.19 -9.84
CA GLU A 613 -49.30 -22.10 -8.56
C GLU A 613 -48.41 -22.15 -7.30
N LYS A 614 -47.36 -22.97 -7.35
CA LYS A 614 -46.44 -23.18 -6.22
C LYS A 614 -45.19 -22.30 -6.25
N ILE A 615 -45.11 -21.33 -7.17
CA ILE A 615 -44.03 -20.35 -7.26
C ILE A 615 -44.55 -19.00 -6.80
N ILE A 616 -44.10 -18.55 -5.62
CA ILE A 616 -44.63 -17.35 -4.97
C ILE A 616 -43.61 -16.21 -5.04
N PRO A 617 -43.91 -15.08 -5.72
CA PRO A 617 -43.06 -13.90 -5.71
C PRO A 617 -42.88 -13.30 -4.29
N LEU A 618 -41.66 -13.32 -3.75
CA LEU A 618 -41.32 -12.67 -2.48
C LEU A 618 -41.24 -11.15 -2.66
N ASN A 619 -40.41 -10.73 -3.61
CA ASN A 619 -40.09 -9.32 -3.86
C ASN A 619 -39.63 -9.07 -5.29
N VAL A 620 -39.57 -7.80 -5.65
CA VAL A 620 -38.93 -7.31 -6.88
C VAL A 620 -37.76 -6.41 -6.49
N ILE A 621 -36.61 -6.64 -7.11
CA ILE A 621 -35.41 -5.84 -6.92
C ILE A 621 -35.20 -5.01 -8.18
N SER A 622 -35.45 -3.70 -8.14
CA SER A 622 -35.14 -2.82 -9.28
C SER A 622 -33.65 -2.48 -9.30
N ILE A 623 -33.03 -2.49 -10.49
CA ILE A 623 -31.58 -2.39 -10.67
C ILE A 623 -31.25 -1.38 -11.77
N GLY A 624 -30.21 -0.58 -11.54
CA GLY A 624 -29.66 0.36 -12.52
C GLY A 624 -28.45 1.11 -11.98
N TYR A 625 -27.78 1.89 -12.82
CA TYR A 625 -26.74 2.81 -12.35
C TYR A 625 -27.37 3.99 -11.60
N PRO A 626 -26.96 4.31 -10.36
CA PRO A 626 -27.57 5.39 -9.57
C PRO A 626 -27.50 6.73 -10.31
N ASP A 627 -28.62 7.44 -10.34
CA ASP A 627 -28.65 8.85 -10.72
C ASP A 627 -28.59 9.73 -9.45
N GLY A 628 -27.51 10.50 -9.34
CA GLY A 628 -27.14 11.24 -8.13
C GLY A 628 -26.24 10.46 -7.16
N ASP A 629 -26.08 10.98 -5.94
CA ASP A 629 -25.18 10.45 -4.91
C ASP A 629 -25.97 10.01 -3.65
N PRO A 630 -26.72 8.90 -3.73
CA PRO A 630 -27.52 8.42 -2.61
C PRO A 630 -26.62 7.99 -1.45
N LYS A 631 -26.88 8.49 -0.24
CA LYS A 631 -26.09 8.18 0.95
C LYS A 631 -26.67 7.03 1.76
N PRO A 632 -25.83 6.15 2.35
CA PRO A 632 -26.29 5.16 3.31
C PRO A 632 -26.84 5.85 4.57
N LYS A 633 -27.80 5.18 5.22
CA LYS A 633 -28.32 5.62 6.52
C LYS A 633 -27.54 4.92 7.62
N ASN A 634 -27.10 5.65 8.65
CA ASN A 634 -26.58 5.04 9.87
C ASN A 634 -27.76 4.52 10.70
N LYS A 635 -27.83 3.21 10.86
CA LYS A 635 -28.89 2.51 11.61
C LYS A 635 -28.38 1.85 12.90
N TYR A 636 -27.14 2.12 13.31
CA TYR A 636 -26.61 1.55 14.54
C TYR A 636 -27.43 2.05 15.72
N ASP A 637 -27.99 1.12 16.48
CA ASP A 637 -28.74 1.36 17.69
C ASP A 637 -28.29 0.34 18.75
N ALA A 638 -27.69 0.83 19.83
CA ALA A 638 -27.22 -0.04 20.90
C ALA A 638 -28.37 -0.65 21.71
N THR A 639 -29.58 -0.06 21.66
CA THR A 639 -30.73 -0.49 22.48
C THR A 639 -31.33 -1.82 22.05
N VAL A 640 -31.10 -2.23 20.80
CA VAL A 640 -31.54 -3.53 20.26
C VAL A 640 -30.47 -4.63 20.46
N ILE A 641 -29.41 -4.35 21.21
CA ILE A 641 -28.31 -5.30 21.48
C ILE A 641 -28.41 -5.77 22.92
N HIS A 642 -28.83 -7.02 23.09
CA HIS A 642 -29.01 -7.67 24.38
C HIS A 642 -27.88 -8.69 24.60
N ARG A 643 -27.27 -8.73 25.80
CA ARG A 643 -26.18 -9.65 26.13
C ARG A 643 -26.67 -10.74 27.07
N ASP A 644 -26.45 -11.99 26.68
CA ASP A 644 -26.86 -13.23 27.36
C ASP A 644 -28.38 -13.44 27.47
N LYS A 645 -29.13 -12.43 27.93
CA LYS A 645 -30.59 -12.41 28.04
C LYS A 645 -31.14 -11.15 27.38
N TRP A 646 -32.45 -11.16 27.13
CA TRP A 646 -33.20 -10.00 26.65
C TRP A 646 -33.08 -8.82 27.62
#